data_AF-A0A2N1JG20-F1
#
_entry.id   AF-A0A2N1JG20-F1
#
_cell.length_a   1.000
_cell.length_b   1.000
_cell.length_c   1.000
_cell.angle_alpha   90.00
_cell.angle_beta   90.00
_cell.angle_gamma   90.00
#
_symmetry.space_group_name_H-M   'P 1'
#
loop_
_entity.id
_entity.type
_entity.pdbx_description
1 polymer ?
#
loop_
_entity_poly.entity_id
_entity_poly.type
_entity_poly.pdbx_seq_one_letter_code
_entity_poly.pdbx_strand_id
1 'polypeptide(L)'
;MEAPLRADGKSHASFEHANGMHLSVNVFDGSAGRIVCVADIRGNIRLLNKIAAETKAKAIIHTGDFGFFTNESLPQLSERTLKHVVQYSPLLSPKLRSALLDSSDRGASMHGSGVGVLRQGLLEHPEAALSELPQLLAGNIVLQVPVFTIWGACEDVHVVERFRTREYNVPNLHILDEESTQALDVGGVRLRLLGLGGAVVMHKLFDNGTGNSTIAGAHGSMWTTVLQIGALIETAQHVYDPSEVRLLITHGSPGREGQLAQLAHALRADFTLSAGLHMRYVTVYNDFGVHTSLDAYRAKLLHAKSQFEDVWKSVEAQVEATIDPSQRRLLSNALGVTLRVPQPFQAAAGLQGARDESAWKHMWHWNLPDAGLGLLVLDIAHGRVHTETHSQGMNFSNRREKPLPGPKANVMLSKERALPAVPKDRLPSKERLAEPRSTVDNILFLGHMGDAFPIAEDDVRAFFVEHAAGITQVVFFPLDRTRRLDKERKEEVGYRTFVHVVFKDALAAQAALACRGRTIKKTDVVPTLEPLARKNGVSDRKDRKERVPKEKRVLPEVTAPEEIFARSGRTRGGRSIRGGRNKDRAAKEGAVATKPVAQNGLSEAEGKAGGKTEGKTDVKSQDALSVADGSEAKTEAKTEAKTEAKTEAKTEAKSTETNAPETHAPPAQSPRAQSPRAQAPETKAPIEAAGNTSA
;
A
#
# COMPACT_ATOMS: atom_id res chain seq x y z
N MET A 1 7.31 -54.68 -32.84
CA MET A 1 7.90 -54.01 -31.66
C MET A 1 8.13 -52.55 -32.02
N GLU A 2 8.62 -51.76 -31.05
CA GLU A 2 8.88 -50.32 -31.16
C GLU A 2 7.64 -49.43 -31.29
N ALA A 3 7.73 -48.24 -30.70
CA ALA A 3 6.65 -47.27 -30.55
C ALA A 3 7.24 -45.86 -30.73
N PRO A 4 6.47 -44.89 -31.25
CA PRO A 4 6.99 -43.55 -31.53
C PRO A 4 7.26 -42.77 -30.23
N LEU A 5 8.42 -42.11 -30.18
CA LEU A 5 8.79 -41.18 -29.13
C LEU A 5 7.88 -39.93 -29.15
N ARG A 6 7.55 -39.42 -27.96
CA ARG A 6 6.91 -38.10 -27.81
C ARG A 6 7.97 -37.01 -27.93
N ALA A 7 7.63 -35.91 -28.62
CA ALA A 7 8.38 -34.67 -28.59
C ALA A 7 7.62 -33.62 -27.77
N ASP A 8 7.92 -33.53 -26.47
CA ASP A 8 7.51 -32.40 -25.64
C ASP A 8 8.58 -31.31 -25.72
N GLY A 9 8.25 -30.14 -26.27
CA GLY A 9 9.22 -29.08 -26.53
C GLY A 9 8.62 -27.67 -26.47
N LYS A 10 8.53 -27.10 -25.27
CA LYS A 10 8.18 -25.68 -25.08
C LYS A 10 9.40 -24.81 -25.37
N SER A 11 9.39 -24.08 -26.47
CA SER A 11 10.44 -23.12 -26.82
C SER A 11 10.26 -21.80 -26.06
N HIS A 12 11.08 -21.55 -25.04
CA HIS A 12 11.23 -20.20 -24.48
C HIS A 12 12.05 -19.33 -25.45
N ALA A 13 11.42 -18.28 -26.01
CA ALA A 13 12.13 -17.25 -26.75
C ALA A 13 12.59 -16.14 -25.78
N SER A 14 13.90 -15.92 -25.72
CA SER A 14 14.53 -14.81 -25.01
C SER A 14 15.10 -13.81 -26.02
N PHE A 15 14.88 -12.52 -25.76
CA PHE A 15 15.49 -11.43 -26.52
C PHE A 15 16.24 -10.52 -25.56
N GLU A 16 17.54 -10.32 -25.80
CA GLU A 16 18.33 -9.33 -25.09
C GLU A 16 18.14 -7.95 -25.73
N HIS A 17 17.69 -6.98 -24.94
CA HIS A 17 17.74 -5.57 -25.30
C HIS A 17 18.91 -4.87 -24.59
N ALA A 18 19.33 -3.72 -25.13
CA ALA A 18 20.64 -3.08 -24.91
C ALA A 18 21.05 -2.72 -23.45
N ASN A 19 20.18 -2.95 -22.45
CA ASN A 19 20.47 -2.75 -21.03
C ASN A 19 20.57 -4.07 -20.22
N GLY A 20 20.58 -5.24 -20.88
CA GLY A 20 20.72 -6.54 -20.19
C GLY A 20 19.46 -7.04 -19.47
N MET A 21 18.32 -6.36 -19.61
CA MET A 21 17.03 -6.90 -19.16
C MET A 21 16.60 -8.07 -20.04
N HIS A 22 16.44 -9.25 -19.44
CA HIS A 22 16.03 -10.47 -20.14
C HIS A 22 14.52 -10.47 -20.42
N LEU A 23 14.12 -10.03 -21.62
CA LEU A 23 12.72 -10.01 -22.03
C LEU A 23 12.28 -11.40 -22.49
N SER A 24 11.69 -12.18 -21.57
CA SER A 24 11.08 -13.47 -21.89
C SER A 24 9.58 -13.34 -22.22
N VAL A 25 9.19 -14.03 -23.29
CA VAL A 25 7.79 -14.19 -23.71
C VAL A 25 7.42 -15.66 -23.56
N ASN A 26 6.34 -15.93 -22.84
CA ASN A 26 5.78 -17.27 -22.69
C ASN A 26 4.64 -17.40 -23.70
N VAL A 27 4.91 -18.13 -24.79
CA VAL A 27 3.95 -18.37 -25.88
C VAL A 27 3.11 -19.61 -25.56
N PHE A 28 1.80 -19.53 -25.79
CA PHE A 28 0.84 -20.56 -25.40
C PHE A 28 -0.06 -21.00 -26.57
N ASP A 29 0.46 -21.91 -27.39
CA ASP A 29 -0.10 -22.35 -28.68
C ASP A 29 -1.63 -22.50 -28.76
N GLY A 30 -2.20 -22.06 -29.89
CA GLY A 30 -3.62 -22.14 -30.22
C GLY A 30 -4.37 -20.81 -30.16
N SER A 31 -5.55 -20.77 -30.77
CA SER A 31 -6.39 -19.56 -30.90
C SER A 31 -7.03 -19.08 -29.58
N ALA A 32 -6.91 -19.85 -28.50
CA ALA A 32 -7.45 -19.55 -27.19
C ALA A 32 -6.58 -20.11 -26.06
N GLY A 33 -6.73 -19.58 -24.85
CA GLY A 33 -6.11 -20.12 -23.63
C GLY A 33 -6.58 -19.42 -22.36
N ARG A 34 -6.60 -20.17 -21.26
CA ARG A 34 -7.00 -19.69 -19.93
C ARG A 34 -5.80 -19.34 -19.07
N ILE A 35 -5.85 -18.20 -18.40
CA ILE A 35 -4.95 -17.84 -17.30
C ILE A 35 -5.82 -17.73 -16.04
N VAL A 36 -5.36 -18.27 -14.90
CA VAL A 36 -6.06 -18.11 -13.63
C VAL A 36 -5.35 -17.12 -12.72
N CYS A 37 -6.14 -16.29 -12.06
CA CYS A 37 -5.72 -15.25 -11.16
C CYS A 37 -6.20 -15.57 -9.74
N VAL A 38 -5.26 -15.66 -8.80
CA VAL A 38 -5.47 -16.04 -7.39
C VAL A 38 -4.70 -15.14 -6.42
N ALA A 39 -5.14 -15.06 -5.17
CA ALA A 39 -4.44 -14.37 -4.08
C ALA A 39 -4.24 -15.32 -2.90
N ASP A 40 -3.26 -15.01 -2.06
CA ASP A 40 -3.15 -15.50 -0.68
C ASP A 40 -3.35 -17.03 -0.55
N ILE A 41 -2.55 -17.83 -1.27
CA ILE A 41 -2.52 -19.30 -1.07
C ILE A 41 -1.90 -19.70 0.28
N ARG A 42 -1.17 -18.79 0.94
CA ARG A 42 -0.64 -18.91 2.32
C ARG A 42 0.07 -20.27 2.55
N GLY A 43 0.97 -20.62 1.63
CA GLY A 43 1.79 -21.82 1.71
C GLY A 43 1.14 -23.12 1.21
N ASN A 44 -0.14 -23.13 0.82
CA ASN A 44 -0.76 -24.29 0.15
C ASN A 44 -0.50 -24.25 -1.35
N ILE A 45 0.66 -24.78 -1.73
CA ILE A 45 1.18 -24.77 -3.10
C ILE A 45 0.47 -25.85 -3.93
N ARG A 46 0.07 -26.99 -3.34
CA ARG A 46 -0.71 -28.03 -4.02
C ARG A 46 -2.06 -27.53 -4.53
N LEU A 47 -2.64 -26.51 -3.89
CA LEU A 47 -3.86 -25.84 -4.38
C LEU A 47 -3.69 -25.25 -5.78
N LEU A 48 -2.51 -24.73 -6.14
CA LEU A 48 -2.25 -24.19 -7.49
C LEU A 48 -2.44 -25.24 -8.58
N ASN A 49 -1.89 -26.44 -8.38
CA ASN A 49 -2.03 -27.55 -9.33
C ASN A 49 -3.48 -28.03 -9.43
N LYS A 50 -4.20 -28.08 -8.31
CA LYS A 50 -5.64 -28.40 -8.30
C LYS A 50 -6.43 -27.36 -9.10
N ILE A 51 -6.21 -26.08 -8.84
CA ILE A 51 -6.87 -24.97 -9.53
C ILE A 51 -6.57 -24.99 -11.04
N ALA A 52 -5.32 -25.22 -11.44
CA ALA A 52 -4.94 -25.34 -12.85
C ALA A 52 -5.72 -26.47 -13.56
N ALA A 53 -5.85 -27.63 -12.91
CA ALA A 53 -6.58 -28.77 -13.46
C ALA A 53 -8.11 -28.53 -13.54
N GLU A 54 -8.72 -27.98 -12.47
CA GLU A 54 -10.17 -27.72 -12.42
C GLU A 54 -10.61 -26.64 -13.43
N THR A 55 -9.77 -25.63 -13.66
CA THR A 55 -10.07 -24.51 -14.58
C THR A 55 -9.56 -24.71 -16.00
N LYS A 56 -8.69 -25.71 -16.23
CA LYS A 56 -7.91 -25.94 -17.47
C LYS A 56 -7.01 -24.75 -17.84
N ALA A 57 -6.39 -24.13 -16.83
CA ALA A 57 -5.44 -23.04 -17.03
C ALA A 57 -4.18 -23.48 -17.77
N LYS A 58 -3.65 -22.63 -18.65
CA LYS A 58 -2.30 -22.76 -19.23
C LYS A 58 -1.21 -22.12 -18.34
N ALA A 59 -1.59 -21.16 -17.50
CA ALA A 59 -0.72 -20.45 -16.54
C ALA A 59 -1.53 -19.88 -15.36
N ILE A 60 -0.85 -19.52 -14.27
CA ILE A 60 -1.41 -18.84 -13.10
C ILE A 60 -0.69 -17.51 -12.86
N ILE A 61 -1.43 -16.49 -12.44
CA ILE A 61 -0.93 -15.22 -11.90
C ILE A 61 -1.38 -15.14 -10.42
N HIS A 62 -0.46 -14.76 -9.52
CA HIS A 62 -0.68 -14.76 -8.09
C HIS A 62 -0.26 -13.44 -7.41
N THR A 63 -1.13 -12.88 -6.56
CA THR A 63 -1.02 -11.51 -6.02
C THR A 63 -0.39 -11.42 -4.63
N GLY A 64 0.53 -12.33 -4.27
CA GLY A 64 1.24 -12.31 -2.99
C GLY A 64 0.58 -13.14 -1.87
N ASP A 65 1.24 -13.19 -0.71
CA ASP A 65 1.01 -14.16 0.38
C ASP A 65 1.05 -15.61 -0.14
N PHE A 66 2.17 -15.94 -0.82
CA PHE A 66 2.44 -17.25 -1.41
C PHE A 66 2.81 -18.29 -0.34
N GLY A 67 3.32 -17.84 0.81
CA GLY A 67 4.00 -18.67 1.79
C GLY A 67 5.48 -18.80 1.47
N PHE A 68 6.16 -17.70 1.16
CA PHE A 68 7.63 -17.65 1.14
C PHE A 68 8.20 -17.78 2.57
N PHE A 69 8.16 -19.01 3.08
CA PHE A 69 8.71 -19.43 4.36
C PHE A 69 9.43 -20.77 4.21
N THR A 70 10.58 -20.89 4.85
CA THR A 70 11.29 -22.16 5.05
C THR A 70 11.38 -22.48 6.55
N ASN A 71 12.06 -23.57 6.92
CA ASN A 71 12.24 -23.92 8.34
C ASN A 71 13.05 -22.84 9.09
N GLU A 72 13.97 -22.19 8.36
CA GLU A 72 14.87 -21.13 8.83
C GLU A 72 14.16 -19.79 9.04
N SER A 73 12.94 -19.62 8.52
CA SER A 73 12.12 -18.42 8.73
C SER A 73 11.56 -18.33 10.15
N LEU A 74 11.16 -19.46 10.76
CA LEU A 74 10.42 -19.49 12.02
C LEU A 74 11.09 -18.72 13.19
N PRO A 75 12.42 -18.77 13.40
CA PRO A 75 13.09 -17.95 14.41
C PRO A 75 12.99 -16.44 14.18
N GLN A 76 12.87 -16.01 12.91
CA GLN A 76 12.96 -14.61 12.49
C GLN A 76 11.61 -13.86 12.58
N LEU A 77 10.50 -14.58 12.41
CA LEU A 77 9.14 -14.03 12.44
C LEU A 77 8.82 -13.33 13.77
N SER A 78 8.16 -12.16 13.72
CA SER A 78 7.58 -11.58 14.93
C SER A 78 6.40 -12.42 15.43
N GLU A 79 6.12 -12.43 16.74
CA GLU A 79 4.92 -13.11 17.28
C GLU A 79 3.62 -12.59 16.65
N ARG A 80 3.56 -11.29 16.30
CA ARG A 80 2.41 -10.71 15.59
C ARG A 80 2.24 -11.35 14.20
N THR A 81 3.35 -11.48 13.47
CA THR A 81 3.37 -12.14 12.15
C THR A 81 2.98 -13.61 12.29
N LEU A 82 3.63 -14.32 13.22
CA LEU A 82 3.42 -15.75 13.44
C LEU A 82 1.97 -16.06 13.83
N LYS A 83 1.36 -15.23 14.69
CA LYS A 83 -0.06 -15.35 15.04
C LYS A 83 -0.96 -15.11 13.83
N HIS A 84 -0.63 -14.17 12.95
CA HIS A 84 -1.37 -13.95 11.71
C HIS A 84 -1.27 -15.15 10.75
N VAL A 85 -0.05 -15.64 10.50
CA VAL A 85 0.19 -16.82 9.65
C VAL A 85 -0.57 -18.04 10.20
N VAL A 86 -0.49 -18.33 11.50
CA VAL A 86 -1.27 -19.41 12.12
C VAL A 86 -2.78 -19.17 12.00
N GLN A 87 -3.27 -17.95 12.24
CA GLN A 87 -4.69 -17.62 12.19
C GLN A 87 -5.32 -17.85 10.80
N TYR A 88 -4.57 -17.65 9.71
CA TYR A 88 -5.08 -17.78 8.35
C TYR A 88 -4.49 -18.96 7.55
N SER A 89 -3.51 -19.70 8.09
CA SER A 89 -2.88 -20.83 7.39
C SER A 89 -3.91 -21.91 6.99
N PRO A 90 -4.08 -22.22 5.69
CA PRO A 90 -4.94 -23.28 5.20
C PRO A 90 -4.39 -24.68 5.45
N LEU A 91 -3.10 -24.81 5.81
CA LEU A 91 -2.45 -26.08 6.11
C LEU A 91 -2.85 -26.62 7.50
N LEU A 92 -3.10 -25.74 8.47
CA LEU A 92 -3.45 -26.13 9.83
C LEU A 92 -4.90 -26.60 9.96
N SER A 93 -5.11 -27.74 10.61
CA SER A 93 -6.46 -28.21 10.96
C SER A 93 -7.16 -27.22 11.91
N PRO A 94 -8.50 -27.04 11.84
CA PRO A 94 -9.20 -26.11 12.73
C PRO A 94 -8.99 -26.38 14.22
N LYS A 95 -8.79 -27.64 14.62
CA LYS A 95 -8.49 -28.04 16.01
C LYS A 95 -7.10 -27.54 16.44
N LEU A 96 -6.07 -27.86 15.65
CA LEU A 96 -4.68 -27.48 15.92
C LEU A 96 -4.52 -25.95 15.90
N ARG A 97 -5.12 -25.28 14.91
CA ARG A 97 -5.12 -23.81 14.82
C ARG A 97 -5.71 -23.17 16.07
N SER A 98 -6.87 -23.66 16.55
CA SER A 98 -7.45 -23.17 17.80
C SER A 98 -6.55 -23.44 19.01
N ALA A 99 -5.95 -24.62 19.14
CA ALA A 99 -5.07 -24.96 20.26
C ALA A 99 -3.82 -24.07 20.33
N LEU A 100 -3.17 -23.81 19.20
CA LEU A 100 -2.00 -22.93 19.09
C LEU A 100 -2.34 -21.48 19.47
N LEU A 101 -3.44 -20.94 18.91
CA LEU A 101 -3.89 -19.57 19.20
C LEU A 101 -4.30 -19.40 20.67
N ASP A 102 -5.14 -20.31 21.19
CA ASP A 102 -5.58 -20.31 22.60
C ASP A 102 -4.40 -20.39 23.57
N SER A 103 -3.34 -21.12 23.23
CA SER A 103 -2.13 -21.23 24.06
C SER A 103 -1.34 -19.93 24.06
N SER A 104 -1.19 -19.28 22.89
CA SER A 104 -0.52 -17.97 22.78
C SER A 104 -1.22 -16.89 23.62
N ASP A 105 -2.56 -16.82 23.60
CA ASP A 105 -3.33 -15.82 24.33
C ASP A 105 -3.39 -16.06 25.84
N ARG A 106 -3.20 -17.31 26.30
CA ARG A 106 -3.03 -17.63 27.72
C ARG A 106 -1.62 -17.28 28.21
N GLY A 107 -0.60 -17.64 27.43
CA GLY A 107 0.81 -17.38 27.79
C GLY A 107 1.11 -15.90 27.98
N ALA A 108 0.59 -15.05 27.10
CA ALA A 108 0.73 -13.59 27.16
C ALA A 108 0.11 -12.93 28.42
N SER A 109 -0.70 -13.65 29.20
CA SER A 109 -1.39 -13.12 30.40
C SER A 109 -0.76 -13.53 31.73
N MET A 110 0.25 -14.43 31.75
CA MET A 110 0.85 -14.95 32.99
C MET A 110 2.21 -14.33 33.30
N HIS A 111 3.07 -14.17 32.29
CA HIS A 111 4.38 -13.53 32.40
C HIS A 111 4.55 -12.53 31.26
N GLY A 112 5.24 -11.40 31.52
CA GLY A 112 5.40 -10.28 30.57
C GLY A 112 6.18 -10.61 29.29
N SER A 113 6.69 -11.84 29.18
CA SER A 113 7.37 -12.39 28.01
C SER A 113 6.53 -13.49 27.36
N GLY A 114 5.34 -13.16 26.84
CA GLY A 114 4.52 -14.06 26.01
C GLY A 114 5.15 -14.42 24.64
N VAL A 115 6.44 -14.15 24.47
CA VAL A 115 7.25 -14.42 23.28
C VAL A 115 7.63 -15.90 23.28
N GLY A 116 7.55 -16.57 22.14
CA GLY A 116 7.97 -17.95 21.96
C GLY A 116 6.89 -19.00 22.20
N VAL A 117 5.78 -18.74 22.90
CA VAL A 117 4.76 -19.78 23.18
C VAL A 117 4.14 -20.33 21.89
N LEU A 118 3.83 -19.47 20.92
CA LEU A 118 3.28 -19.90 19.63
C LEU A 118 4.33 -20.64 18.78
N ARG A 119 5.58 -20.14 18.79
CA ARG A 119 6.72 -20.76 18.11
C ARG A 119 7.03 -22.15 18.67
N GLN A 120 7.02 -22.30 19.99
CA GLN A 120 7.27 -23.56 20.67
C GLN A 120 6.19 -24.58 20.32
N GLY A 121 4.91 -24.19 20.33
CA GLY A 121 3.82 -25.06 19.87
C GLY A 121 3.95 -25.48 18.40
N LEU A 122 4.52 -24.65 17.52
CA LEU A 122 4.81 -25.03 16.13
C LEU A 122 6.02 -25.98 16.00
N LEU A 123 6.99 -25.90 16.91
CA LEU A 123 8.12 -26.85 16.97
C LEU A 123 7.70 -28.21 17.56
N GLU A 124 6.74 -28.21 18.47
CA GLU A 124 6.18 -29.41 19.13
C GLU A 124 5.17 -30.18 18.26
N HIS A 125 4.68 -29.57 17.18
CA HIS A 125 3.76 -30.15 16.21
C HIS A 125 4.40 -30.23 14.81
N PRO A 126 5.09 -31.32 14.44
CA PRO A 126 5.73 -31.49 13.13
C PRO A 126 4.77 -31.40 11.93
N GLU A 127 3.46 -31.57 12.14
CA GLU A 127 2.42 -31.35 11.14
C GLU A 127 2.11 -29.86 10.87
N ALA A 128 2.60 -28.94 11.72
CA ALA A 128 2.24 -27.53 11.72
C ALA A 128 3.10 -26.66 10.78
N ALA A 129 3.30 -27.12 9.55
CA ALA A 129 4.11 -26.42 8.56
C ALA A 129 3.60 -24.98 8.27
N LEU A 130 4.52 -24.01 8.21
CA LEU A 130 4.22 -22.64 7.76
C LEU A 130 3.92 -22.56 6.26
N SER A 131 4.54 -23.45 5.47
CA SER A 131 4.39 -23.50 4.02
C SER A 131 4.79 -24.88 3.47
N GLU A 132 4.25 -25.24 2.32
CA GLU A 132 4.75 -26.37 1.52
C GLU A 132 6.01 -26.02 0.70
N LEU A 133 6.51 -24.78 0.75
CA LEU A 133 7.68 -24.33 -0.02
C LEU A 133 8.94 -25.21 0.13
N PRO A 134 9.33 -25.72 1.33
CA PRO A 134 10.44 -26.66 1.43
C PRO A 134 10.25 -27.93 0.59
N GLN A 135 9.01 -28.35 0.35
CA GLN A 135 8.66 -29.51 -0.46
C GLN A 135 8.69 -29.18 -1.96
N LEU A 136 8.37 -27.95 -2.34
CA LEU A 136 8.55 -27.42 -3.70
C LEU A 136 10.03 -27.27 -4.06
N LEU A 137 10.84 -26.70 -3.15
CA LEU A 137 12.29 -26.57 -3.32
C LEU A 137 12.99 -27.95 -3.43
N ALA A 138 12.49 -28.96 -2.69
CA ALA A 138 12.98 -30.33 -2.78
C ALA A 138 12.44 -31.13 -3.99
N GLY A 139 11.60 -30.56 -4.85
CA GLY A 139 10.97 -31.26 -5.98
C GLY A 139 9.86 -32.25 -5.62
N ASN A 140 9.53 -32.40 -4.33
CA ASN A 140 8.40 -33.20 -3.83
C ASN A 140 7.02 -32.59 -4.15
N ILE A 141 7.02 -31.34 -4.64
CA ILE A 141 5.92 -30.70 -5.36
C ILE A 141 6.51 -30.16 -6.67
N VAL A 142 5.78 -30.30 -7.77
CA VAL A 142 6.12 -29.70 -9.07
C VAL A 142 4.90 -28.93 -9.57
N LEU A 143 5.10 -27.67 -9.96
CA LEU A 143 4.06 -26.82 -10.55
C LEU A 143 3.78 -27.28 -11.98
N GLN A 144 2.54 -27.66 -12.27
CA GLN A 144 2.15 -28.25 -13.57
C GLN A 144 2.05 -27.21 -14.70
N VAL A 145 1.91 -25.93 -14.35
CA VAL A 145 1.82 -24.78 -15.26
C VAL A 145 2.68 -23.63 -14.75
N PRO A 146 3.17 -22.72 -15.60
CA PRO A 146 3.85 -21.50 -15.17
C PRO A 146 3.02 -20.69 -14.17
N VAL A 147 3.63 -20.31 -13.05
CA VAL A 147 3.05 -19.50 -11.98
C VAL A 147 3.87 -18.22 -11.86
N PHE A 148 3.22 -17.09 -12.14
CA PHE A 148 3.80 -15.75 -12.04
C PHE A 148 3.33 -15.09 -10.75
N THR A 149 4.23 -14.82 -9.80
CA THR A 149 3.84 -14.34 -8.45
C THR A 149 4.68 -13.16 -7.98
N ILE A 150 4.03 -12.18 -7.37
CA ILE A 150 4.68 -11.23 -6.45
C ILE A 150 4.73 -11.84 -5.03
N TRP A 151 5.38 -11.17 -4.07
CA TRP A 151 5.23 -11.44 -2.63
C TRP A 151 4.15 -10.53 -2.01
N GLY A 152 3.60 -10.95 -0.88
CA GLY A 152 2.53 -10.22 -0.18
C GLY A 152 3.01 -9.47 1.07
N ALA A 153 2.13 -9.35 2.05
CA ALA A 153 2.37 -8.62 3.30
C ALA A 153 3.03 -9.48 4.38
N CYS A 154 2.85 -10.81 4.35
CA CYS A 154 3.21 -11.74 5.42
C CYS A 154 4.09 -12.89 4.92
N GLU A 155 5.32 -12.55 4.51
CA GLU A 155 6.30 -13.43 3.84
C GLU A 155 7.72 -13.15 4.39
N ASP A 156 8.69 -14.06 4.24
CA ASP A 156 10.09 -13.84 4.65
C ASP A 156 10.94 -13.22 3.52
N VAL A 157 11.44 -12.01 3.75
CA VAL A 157 12.29 -11.26 2.80
C VAL A 157 13.53 -12.06 2.36
N HIS A 158 14.14 -12.83 3.26
CA HIS A 158 15.35 -13.59 2.92
C HIS A 158 15.05 -14.80 2.01
N VAL A 159 13.81 -15.30 2.01
CA VAL A 159 13.36 -16.35 1.09
C VAL A 159 13.09 -15.77 -0.29
N VAL A 160 12.49 -14.57 -0.37
CA VAL A 160 12.25 -13.86 -1.64
C VAL A 160 13.57 -13.41 -2.29
N GLU A 161 14.50 -12.86 -1.51
CA GLU A 161 15.83 -12.45 -1.99
C GLU A 161 16.62 -13.65 -2.59
N ARG A 162 16.50 -14.85 -2.02
CA ARG A 162 17.12 -16.08 -2.59
C ARG A 162 16.55 -16.47 -3.95
N PHE A 163 15.30 -16.16 -4.26
CA PHE A 163 14.77 -16.30 -5.62
C PHE A 163 15.31 -15.21 -6.56
N ARG A 164 15.43 -13.96 -6.10
CA ARG A 164 16.01 -12.86 -6.88
C ARG A 164 17.48 -13.11 -7.24
N THR A 165 18.28 -13.63 -6.31
CA THR A 165 19.68 -14.04 -6.56
C THR A 165 19.82 -15.36 -7.31
N ARG A 166 18.71 -16.09 -7.53
CA ARG A 166 18.65 -17.45 -8.12
C ARG A 166 19.37 -18.53 -7.31
N GLU A 167 19.61 -18.30 -6.01
CA GLU A 167 19.99 -19.37 -5.06
C GLU A 167 18.86 -20.41 -4.98
N TYR A 168 17.61 -19.93 -4.95
CA TYR A 168 16.42 -20.76 -5.14
C TYR A 168 15.95 -20.68 -6.59
N ASN A 169 15.81 -21.84 -7.23
CA ASN A 169 15.31 -22.01 -8.58
C ASN A 169 14.30 -23.15 -8.60
N VAL A 170 13.10 -22.90 -9.10
CA VAL A 170 11.98 -23.85 -9.14
C VAL A 170 11.36 -23.84 -10.55
N PRO A 171 11.29 -24.98 -11.25
CA PRO A 171 10.63 -25.06 -12.55
C PRO A 171 9.18 -24.55 -12.51
N ASN A 172 8.80 -23.78 -13.52
CA ASN A 172 7.49 -23.11 -13.63
C ASN A 172 7.17 -22.08 -12.52
N LEU A 173 8.09 -21.71 -11.60
CA LEU A 173 7.88 -20.58 -10.68
C LEU A 173 8.63 -19.35 -11.19
N HIS A 174 7.89 -18.25 -11.37
CA HIS A 174 8.42 -16.98 -11.83
C HIS A 174 8.06 -15.90 -10.81
N ILE A 175 9.05 -15.44 -10.04
CA ILE A 175 8.87 -14.26 -9.21
C ILE A 175 8.82 -13.03 -10.11
N LEU A 176 7.89 -12.12 -9.83
CA LEU A 176 7.82 -10.80 -10.43
C LEU A 176 8.19 -9.76 -9.37
N ASP A 177 9.21 -8.97 -9.66
CA ASP A 177 9.64 -7.81 -8.90
C ASP A 177 9.67 -6.56 -9.79
N GLU A 178 10.02 -5.42 -9.20
CA GLU A 178 10.21 -4.13 -9.87
C GLU A 178 11.24 -4.13 -11.02
N GLU A 179 12.18 -5.08 -11.04
CA GLU A 179 13.28 -5.19 -12.01
C GLU A 179 13.03 -6.29 -13.06
N SER A 180 11.88 -6.96 -13.00
CA SER A 180 11.54 -8.07 -13.89
C SER A 180 10.14 -7.95 -14.50
N THR A 181 9.99 -8.56 -15.68
CA THR A 181 8.72 -8.58 -16.40
C THR A 181 8.64 -9.83 -17.27
N GLN A 182 7.41 -10.28 -17.52
CA GLN A 182 7.09 -11.40 -18.39
C GLN A 182 5.99 -10.95 -19.34
N ALA A 183 5.99 -11.44 -20.57
CA ALA A 183 4.79 -11.41 -21.42
C ALA A 183 4.20 -12.81 -21.54
N LEU A 184 2.87 -12.89 -21.57
CA LEU A 184 2.12 -14.10 -21.89
C LEU A 184 1.43 -13.89 -23.24
N ASP A 185 1.81 -14.66 -24.26
CA ASP A 185 1.21 -14.57 -25.60
C ASP A 185 0.17 -15.68 -25.75
N VAL A 186 -1.11 -15.30 -25.69
CA VAL A 186 -2.25 -16.21 -25.58
C VAL A 186 -3.39 -15.74 -26.50
N GLY A 187 -3.86 -16.59 -27.41
CA GLY A 187 -5.11 -16.36 -28.14
C GLY A 187 -5.18 -15.04 -28.93
N GLY A 188 -4.04 -14.49 -29.35
CA GLY A 188 -3.96 -13.19 -30.03
C GLY A 188 -3.91 -11.96 -29.12
N VAL A 189 -3.67 -12.14 -27.82
CA VAL A 189 -3.36 -11.06 -26.86
C VAL A 189 -1.99 -11.31 -26.24
N ARG A 190 -1.12 -10.30 -26.26
CA ARG A 190 0.13 -10.30 -25.48
C ARG A 190 -0.08 -9.54 -24.18
N LEU A 191 -0.10 -10.27 -23.07
CA LEU A 191 -0.36 -9.75 -21.73
C LEU A 191 0.98 -9.50 -21.01
N ARG A 192 1.36 -8.23 -20.87
CA ARG A 192 2.58 -7.75 -20.22
C ARG A 192 2.38 -7.66 -18.71
N LEU A 193 3.11 -8.46 -17.95
CA LEU A 193 3.05 -8.51 -16.49
C LEU A 193 4.05 -7.52 -15.87
N LEU A 194 3.56 -6.69 -14.95
CA LEU A 194 4.34 -5.70 -14.18
C LEU A 194 4.09 -5.94 -12.69
N GLY A 195 5.10 -6.37 -11.93
CA GLY A 195 4.94 -6.80 -10.54
C GLY A 195 5.36 -5.75 -9.51
N LEU A 196 4.61 -5.63 -8.41
CA LEU A 196 5.01 -4.88 -7.23
C LEU A 196 4.56 -5.60 -5.95
N GLY A 197 5.51 -6.20 -5.26
CA GLY A 197 5.26 -6.93 -4.01
C GLY A 197 5.12 -6.02 -2.77
N GLY A 198 4.68 -6.64 -1.68
CA GLY A 198 4.60 -6.01 -0.36
C GLY A 198 3.30 -5.24 -0.10
N ALA A 199 3.02 -4.98 1.19
CA ALA A 199 1.98 -4.04 1.59
C ALA A 199 2.43 -2.57 1.41
N VAL A 200 1.52 -1.68 1.01
CA VAL A 200 1.76 -0.24 1.03
C VAL A 200 1.68 0.26 2.48
N VAL A 201 2.83 0.61 3.06
CA VAL A 201 2.93 1.09 4.44
C VAL A 201 3.57 2.47 4.45
N MET A 202 2.74 3.53 4.54
CA MET A 202 3.13 4.94 4.32
C MET A 202 4.39 5.39 5.08
N HIS A 203 4.56 4.95 6.32
CA HIS A 203 5.72 5.31 7.17
C HIS A 203 6.94 4.40 6.99
N LYS A 204 6.91 3.46 6.04
CA LYS A 204 8.01 2.55 5.67
C LYS A 204 8.41 2.66 4.19
N LEU A 205 7.82 3.58 3.42
CA LEU A 205 8.13 3.71 1.99
C LEU A 205 9.62 4.03 1.72
N PHE A 206 10.34 4.57 2.71
CA PHE A 206 11.77 4.92 2.64
C PHE A 206 12.65 4.05 3.57
N ASP A 207 12.14 2.88 3.97
CA ASP A 207 12.79 1.90 4.86
C ASP A 207 12.87 0.55 4.14
N ASN A 208 14.05 -0.04 3.96
CA ASN A 208 14.19 -1.35 3.31
C ASN A 208 14.18 -2.52 4.33
N GLY A 209 14.18 -2.23 5.65
CA GLY A 209 14.18 -3.24 6.71
C GLY A 209 15.48 -4.04 6.75
N THR A 210 15.37 -5.35 6.48
CA THR A 210 16.49 -6.29 6.35
C THR A 210 16.60 -6.87 4.93
N GLY A 211 16.02 -6.21 3.92
CA GLY A 211 16.28 -6.50 2.51
C GLY A 211 17.67 -6.02 2.07
N ASN A 212 18.25 -6.65 1.06
CA ASN A 212 19.60 -6.35 0.56
C ASN A 212 19.60 -5.27 -0.53
N SER A 213 18.49 -5.11 -1.25
CA SER A 213 18.33 -4.22 -2.39
C SER A 213 17.04 -3.39 -2.26
N THR A 214 16.26 -3.28 -3.32
CA THR A 214 14.97 -2.57 -3.42
C THR A 214 13.82 -3.30 -2.71
N ILE A 215 13.83 -4.64 -2.68
CA ILE A 215 12.87 -5.48 -1.95
C ILE A 215 12.98 -5.20 -0.44
N ALA A 216 11.84 -4.93 0.21
CA ALA A 216 11.82 -4.59 1.64
C ALA A 216 10.97 -5.53 2.50
N GLY A 217 11.48 -5.80 3.70
CA GLY A 217 10.80 -6.56 4.72
C GLY A 217 11.63 -6.71 5.99
N ALA A 218 10.98 -7.14 7.07
CA ALA A 218 11.60 -7.56 8.32
C ALA A 218 10.64 -8.43 9.14
N HIS A 219 11.15 -9.42 9.86
CA HIS A 219 10.38 -10.26 10.79
C HIS A 219 9.13 -10.94 10.20
N GLY A 220 9.22 -11.35 8.93
CA GLY A 220 8.12 -11.96 8.18
C GLY A 220 7.02 -10.99 7.73
N SER A 221 7.26 -9.68 7.78
CA SER A 221 6.38 -8.67 7.17
C SER A 221 7.13 -7.97 6.04
N MET A 222 6.50 -7.87 4.87
CA MET A 222 7.08 -7.24 3.67
C MET A 222 6.22 -6.06 3.20
N TRP A 223 6.87 -5.04 2.66
CA TRP A 223 6.22 -3.79 2.26
C TRP A 223 6.86 -3.21 1.00
N THR A 224 6.12 -2.33 0.33
CA THR A 224 6.56 -1.63 -0.88
C THR A 224 7.40 -0.40 -0.53
N THR A 225 8.50 -0.15 -1.24
CA THR A 225 9.31 1.08 -1.10
C THR A 225 9.22 2.04 -2.30
N VAL A 226 9.67 3.28 -2.10
CA VAL A 226 9.81 4.29 -3.15
C VAL A 226 10.84 3.86 -4.20
N LEU A 227 11.88 3.12 -3.81
CA LEU A 227 12.88 2.61 -4.76
C LEU A 227 12.29 1.54 -5.68
N GLN A 228 11.44 0.64 -5.16
CA GLN A 228 10.70 -0.32 -6.00
C GLN A 228 9.74 0.37 -6.97
N ILE A 229 9.01 1.38 -6.50
CA ILE A 229 8.15 2.20 -7.35
C ILE A 229 8.97 2.83 -8.48
N GLY A 230 10.16 3.37 -8.16
CA GLY A 230 11.08 3.97 -9.13
C GLY A 230 11.64 2.99 -10.17
N ALA A 231 12.00 1.79 -9.74
CA ALA A 231 12.48 0.72 -10.61
C ALA A 231 11.36 0.17 -11.51
N LEU A 232 10.16 -0.05 -10.98
CA LEU A 232 9.03 -0.52 -11.78
C LEU A 232 8.60 0.53 -12.83
N ILE A 233 8.70 1.82 -12.53
CA ILE A 233 8.50 2.91 -13.49
C ILE A 233 9.54 2.85 -14.61
N GLU A 234 10.81 2.56 -14.30
CA GLU A 234 11.89 2.40 -15.28
C GLU A 234 11.67 1.16 -16.16
N THR A 235 11.49 -0.02 -15.55
CA THR A 235 11.14 -1.28 -16.22
C THR A 235 9.96 -1.09 -17.17
N ALA A 236 8.86 -0.49 -16.69
CA ALA A 236 7.66 -0.29 -17.48
C ALA A 236 7.83 0.71 -18.64
N GLN A 237 8.75 1.67 -18.56
CA GLN A 237 9.11 2.55 -19.67
C GLN A 237 9.99 1.85 -20.70
N HIS A 238 10.98 1.07 -20.25
CA HIS A 238 11.86 0.30 -21.13
C HIS A 238 11.11 -0.77 -21.95
N VAL A 239 10.04 -1.33 -21.40
CA VAL A 239 9.21 -2.37 -22.05
C VAL A 239 7.85 -1.83 -22.53
N TYR A 240 7.81 -0.57 -22.99
CA TYR A 240 6.58 0.02 -23.52
C TYR A 240 6.34 -0.31 -25.00
N ASP A 241 5.58 -1.37 -25.25
CA ASP A 241 4.95 -1.67 -26.53
C ASP A 241 3.46 -1.27 -26.48
N PRO A 242 2.95 -0.42 -27.40
CA PRO A 242 1.54 -0.02 -27.45
C PRO A 242 0.59 -1.09 -28.01
N SER A 243 1.09 -2.25 -28.45
CA SER A 243 0.29 -3.42 -28.87
C SER A 243 0.10 -4.46 -27.75
N GLU A 244 0.84 -4.34 -26.64
CA GLU A 244 0.68 -5.20 -25.46
C GLU A 244 -0.41 -4.67 -24.52
N VAL A 245 -1.20 -5.60 -23.95
CA VAL A 245 -2.13 -5.29 -22.85
C VAL A 245 -1.36 -5.36 -21.54
N ARG A 246 -1.39 -4.30 -20.74
CA ARG A 246 -0.49 -4.10 -19.59
C ARG A 246 -1.22 -4.35 -18.28
N LEU A 247 -0.78 -5.40 -17.57
CA LEU A 247 -1.36 -5.87 -16.32
C LEU A 247 -0.42 -5.57 -15.15
N LEU A 248 -0.83 -4.62 -14.30
CA LEU A 248 -0.17 -4.33 -13.02
C LEU A 248 -0.64 -5.32 -11.95
N ILE A 249 0.30 -6.03 -11.33
CA ILE A 249 0.06 -7.00 -10.26
C ILE A 249 0.62 -6.40 -8.97
N THR A 250 -0.26 -6.04 -8.04
CA THR A 250 0.09 -5.40 -6.76
C THR A 250 -0.56 -6.14 -5.60
N HIS A 251 0.12 -6.35 -4.47
CA HIS A 251 -0.55 -7.01 -3.34
C HIS A 251 -1.65 -6.10 -2.75
N GLY A 252 -1.33 -4.82 -2.51
CA GLY A 252 -2.35 -3.81 -2.21
C GLY A 252 -3.21 -3.44 -3.43
N SER A 253 -4.48 -3.06 -3.19
CA SER A 253 -5.41 -2.65 -4.25
C SER A 253 -5.36 -1.15 -4.56
N PRO A 254 -5.23 -0.73 -5.84
CA PRO A 254 -5.41 0.66 -6.28
C PRO A 254 -6.78 1.28 -5.93
N GLY A 255 -7.79 0.45 -5.66
CA GLY A 255 -9.10 0.91 -5.18
C GLY A 255 -9.01 1.61 -3.82
N ARG A 256 -8.13 1.10 -2.96
CA ARG A 256 -7.87 1.58 -1.60
C ARG A 256 -6.65 2.49 -1.54
N GLU A 257 -5.52 2.06 -2.09
CA GLU A 257 -4.23 2.74 -1.98
C GLU A 257 -4.03 3.69 -3.18
N GLY A 258 -4.26 5.00 -2.96
CA GLY A 258 -4.23 5.99 -4.05
C GLY A 258 -2.88 6.16 -4.73
N GLN A 259 -1.78 5.83 -4.06
CA GLN A 259 -0.43 5.82 -4.65
C GLN A 259 -0.28 4.70 -5.68
N LEU A 260 -0.92 3.54 -5.48
CA LEU A 260 -0.97 2.48 -6.49
C LEU A 260 -1.87 2.86 -7.68
N ALA A 261 -2.91 3.66 -7.45
CA ALA A 261 -3.68 4.25 -8.56
C ALA A 261 -2.82 5.23 -9.38
N GLN A 262 -2.11 6.18 -8.73
CA GLN A 262 -1.16 7.07 -9.42
C GLN A 262 -0.11 6.28 -10.22
N LEU A 263 0.39 5.19 -9.65
CA LEU A 263 1.33 4.29 -10.32
C LEU A 263 0.71 3.61 -11.54
N ALA A 264 -0.48 3.03 -11.43
CA ALA A 264 -1.17 2.37 -12.54
C ALA A 264 -1.34 3.29 -13.77
N HIS A 265 -1.66 4.58 -13.55
CA HIS A 265 -1.67 5.60 -14.60
C HIS A 265 -0.29 5.84 -15.21
N ALA A 266 0.77 5.93 -14.38
CA ALA A 266 2.13 6.17 -14.86
C ALA A 266 2.72 4.99 -15.66
N LEU A 267 2.47 3.75 -15.22
CA LEU A 267 2.88 2.54 -15.94
C LEU A 267 2.06 2.28 -17.22
N ARG A 268 0.97 3.04 -17.41
CA ARG A 268 -0.07 2.82 -18.43
C ARG A 268 -0.62 1.40 -18.39
N ALA A 269 -1.12 1.00 -17.21
CA ALA A 269 -1.81 -0.26 -17.06
C ALA A 269 -3.21 -0.18 -17.69
N ASP A 270 -3.60 -1.19 -18.46
CA ASP A 270 -4.99 -1.39 -18.90
C ASP A 270 -5.77 -2.12 -17.79
N PHE A 271 -5.09 -3.04 -17.09
CA PHE A 271 -5.67 -3.87 -16.04
C PHE A 271 -4.82 -3.81 -14.77
N THR A 272 -5.46 -3.90 -13.60
CA THR A 272 -4.77 -4.14 -12.33
C THR A 272 -5.35 -5.36 -11.60
N LEU A 273 -4.50 -6.18 -11.01
CA LEU A 273 -4.88 -7.37 -10.26
C LEU A 273 -4.26 -7.33 -8.86
N SER A 274 -5.08 -7.51 -7.82
CA SER A 274 -4.64 -7.33 -6.44
C SER A 274 -5.30 -8.26 -5.43
N ALA A 275 -4.64 -8.44 -4.27
CA ALA A 275 -5.23 -9.13 -3.14
C ALA A 275 -6.32 -8.26 -2.47
N GLY A 276 -7.38 -8.92 -2.01
CA GLY A 276 -8.58 -8.31 -1.44
C GLY A 276 -8.75 -8.65 0.02
N LEU A 277 -8.17 -7.83 0.90
CA LEU A 277 -8.22 -8.03 2.36
C LEU A 277 -9.67 -8.26 2.86
N HIS A 278 -9.93 -9.44 3.41
CA HIS A 278 -11.22 -9.91 3.92
C HIS A 278 -12.37 -10.00 2.88
N MET A 279 -12.04 -10.08 1.58
CA MET A 279 -13.05 -10.32 0.54
C MET A 279 -13.55 -11.77 0.52
N ARG A 280 -14.81 -11.96 0.12
CA ARG A 280 -15.44 -13.28 -0.11
C ARG A 280 -15.88 -13.52 -1.55
N TYR A 281 -15.72 -12.50 -2.38
CA TYR A 281 -16.07 -12.49 -3.79
C TYR A 281 -14.98 -11.74 -4.54
N VAL A 282 -14.62 -12.20 -5.75
CA VAL A 282 -13.83 -11.36 -6.67
C VAL A 282 -14.64 -10.09 -6.96
N THR A 283 -14.00 -8.94 -6.77
CA THR A 283 -14.62 -7.63 -7.03
C THR A 283 -13.97 -6.99 -8.24
N VAL A 284 -14.78 -6.61 -9.23
CA VAL A 284 -14.35 -5.98 -10.47
C VAL A 284 -14.99 -4.60 -10.62
N TYR A 285 -14.20 -3.59 -11.01
CA TYR A 285 -14.67 -2.21 -11.24
C TYR A 285 -13.68 -1.43 -12.13
N ASN A 286 -14.14 -0.32 -12.70
CA ASN A 286 -13.31 0.76 -13.23
C ASN A 286 -13.56 2.05 -12.43
N ASP A 287 -12.57 2.96 -12.36
CA ASP A 287 -12.73 4.19 -11.57
C ASP A 287 -13.86 5.10 -12.08
N PHE A 288 -14.20 5.08 -13.38
CA PHE A 288 -15.37 5.77 -13.95
C PHE A 288 -16.71 5.22 -13.45
N GLY A 289 -16.84 3.91 -13.22
CA GLY A 289 -18.09 3.29 -12.77
C GLY A 289 -18.39 3.50 -11.28
N VAL A 290 -17.38 3.85 -10.47
CA VAL A 290 -17.52 4.01 -9.01
C VAL A 290 -17.37 5.46 -8.53
N HIS A 291 -16.68 6.33 -9.26
CA HIS A 291 -16.56 7.75 -8.93
C HIS A 291 -17.57 8.60 -9.71
N THR A 292 -18.34 9.43 -9.01
CA THR A 292 -19.40 10.28 -9.58
C THR A 292 -18.91 11.34 -10.58
N SER A 293 -17.61 11.65 -10.58
CA SER A 293 -16.95 12.48 -11.58
C SER A 293 -15.44 12.21 -11.59
N LEU A 294 -14.75 12.67 -12.64
CA LEU A 294 -13.30 12.68 -12.68
C LEU A 294 -12.72 13.47 -11.50
N ASP A 295 -13.32 14.58 -11.09
CA ASP A 295 -12.84 15.36 -9.94
C ASP A 295 -13.00 14.65 -8.59
N ALA A 296 -14.04 13.82 -8.43
CA ALA A 296 -14.18 12.95 -7.25
C ALA A 296 -13.07 11.87 -7.20
N TYR A 297 -12.65 11.34 -8.35
CA TYR A 297 -11.49 10.45 -8.45
C TYR A 297 -10.18 11.19 -8.17
N ARG A 298 -10.00 12.38 -8.76
CA ARG A 298 -8.81 13.22 -8.56
C ARG A 298 -8.62 13.64 -7.09
N ALA A 299 -9.69 13.82 -6.32
CA ALA A 299 -9.63 14.09 -4.89
C ALA A 299 -8.96 12.94 -4.10
N LYS A 300 -9.22 11.67 -4.46
CA LYS A 300 -8.52 10.49 -3.91
C LYS A 300 -7.01 10.55 -4.21
N LEU A 301 -6.64 10.89 -5.44
CA LEU A 301 -5.23 11.02 -5.85
C LEU A 301 -4.53 12.23 -5.18
N LEU A 302 -5.22 13.35 -4.98
CA LEU A 302 -4.70 14.52 -4.24
C LEU A 302 -4.47 14.20 -2.76
N HIS A 303 -5.36 13.43 -2.13
CA HIS A 303 -5.16 12.96 -0.76
C HIS A 303 -3.95 12.03 -0.66
N ALA A 304 -3.79 11.12 -1.62
CA ALA A 304 -2.64 10.21 -1.71
C ALA A 304 -1.30 10.95 -1.88
N LYS A 305 -1.26 11.95 -2.78
CA LYS A 305 -0.12 12.88 -2.92
C LYS A 305 0.19 13.56 -1.59
N SER A 306 -0.80 14.13 -0.90
CA SER A 306 -0.59 14.88 0.34
C SER A 306 -0.01 14.01 1.45
N GLN A 307 -0.50 12.78 1.62
CA GLN A 307 0.03 11.82 2.60
C GLN A 307 1.49 11.45 2.30
N PHE A 308 1.82 11.21 1.02
CA PHE A 308 3.17 10.89 0.60
C PHE A 308 4.12 12.08 0.79
N GLU A 309 3.68 13.29 0.44
CA GLU A 309 4.44 14.54 0.55
C GLU A 309 4.73 14.93 2.00
N ASP A 310 3.79 14.71 2.92
CA ASP A 310 4.00 14.88 4.36
C ASP A 310 5.10 13.94 4.90
N VAL A 311 5.12 12.67 4.45
CA VAL A 311 6.19 11.74 4.84
C VAL A 311 7.51 12.10 4.18
N TRP A 312 7.53 12.41 2.87
CA TRP A 312 8.75 12.78 2.16
C TRP A 312 9.46 13.95 2.85
N LYS A 313 8.76 15.05 3.12
CA LYS A 313 9.33 16.22 3.83
C LYS A 313 9.88 15.91 5.23
N SER A 314 9.42 14.82 5.87
CA SER A 314 9.92 14.40 7.18
C SER A 314 11.21 13.56 7.12
N VAL A 315 11.55 12.99 5.95
CA VAL A 315 12.72 12.12 5.76
C VAL A 315 13.69 12.58 4.66
N GLU A 316 13.31 13.56 3.82
CA GLU A 316 14.04 14.05 2.64
C GLU A 316 15.54 14.27 2.91
N ALA A 317 15.89 15.03 3.96
CA ALA A 317 17.27 15.30 4.34
C ALA A 317 18.05 14.08 4.87
N GLN A 318 17.36 13.03 5.31
CA GLN A 318 17.98 11.77 5.74
C GLN A 318 18.20 10.83 4.54
N VAL A 319 17.22 10.76 3.62
CA VAL A 319 17.29 9.94 2.41
C VAL A 319 18.32 10.50 1.42
N GLU A 320 18.31 11.80 1.14
CA GLU A 320 19.27 12.44 0.23
C GLU A 320 20.73 12.40 0.74
N ALA A 321 20.94 12.04 2.02
CA ALA A 321 22.24 11.84 2.64
C ALA A 321 22.73 10.38 2.63
N THR A 322 21.86 9.41 2.34
CA THR A 322 22.18 7.96 2.36
C THR A 322 22.09 7.27 1.01
N ILE A 323 21.28 7.78 0.07
CA ILE A 323 21.11 7.16 -1.25
C ILE A 323 22.35 7.26 -2.14
N ASP A 324 22.61 6.19 -2.89
CA ASP A 324 23.61 6.17 -3.96
C ASP A 324 23.07 6.81 -5.27
N PRO A 325 23.93 7.09 -6.29
CA PRO A 325 23.50 7.70 -7.54
C PRO A 325 22.46 6.91 -8.35
N SER A 326 22.47 5.57 -8.27
CA SER A 326 21.46 4.71 -8.91
C SER A 326 20.13 4.78 -8.16
N GLN A 327 20.15 4.76 -6.83
CA GLN A 327 18.98 4.94 -5.99
C GLN A 327 18.36 6.34 -6.14
N ARG A 328 19.17 7.41 -6.26
CA ARG A 328 18.67 8.77 -6.52
C ARG A 328 17.89 8.87 -7.85
N ARG A 329 18.28 8.10 -8.88
CA ARG A 329 17.54 7.99 -10.14
C ARG A 329 16.18 7.31 -9.94
N LEU A 330 16.13 6.20 -9.20
CA LEU A 330 14.88 5.51 -8.86
C LEU A 330 13.95 6.41 -8.03
N LEU A 331 14.50 7.07 -7.00
CA LEU A 331 13.80 8.06 -6.19
C LEU A 331 13.20 9.17 -7.07
N SER A 332 13.98 9.74 -7.99
CA SER A 332 13.51 10.78 -8.91
C SER A 332 12.34 10.29 -9.79
N ASN A 333 12.44 9.08 -10.36
CA ASN A 333 11.35 8.45 -11.11
C ASN A 333 10.06 8.33 -10.27
N ALA A 334 10.20 7.85 -9.03
CA ALA A 334 9.08 7.65 -8.12
C ALA A 334 8.44 8.98 -7.67
N LEU A 335 9.23 9.97 -7.25
CA LEU A 335 8.76 11.30 -6.88
C LEU A 335 8.02 11.97 -8.04
N GLY A 336 8.50 11.82 -9.28
CA GLY A 336 7.84 12.30 -10.49
C GLY A 336 6.45 11.70 -10.77
N VAL A 337 6.08 10.62 -10.08
CA VAL A 337 4.76 9.96 -10.14
C VAL A 337 3.95 10.18 -8.86
N THR A 338 4.51 9.95 -7.67
CA THR A 338 3.77 10.06 -6.40
C THR A 338 3.41 11.50 -6.05
N LEU A 339 4.24 12.48 -6.43
CA LEU A 339 3.92 13.91 -6.29
C LEU A 339 3.09 14.45 -7.47
N ARG A 340 2.78 13.61 -8.48
CA ARG A 340 1.99 13.99 -9.65
C ARG A 340 0.57 13.43 -9.58
N VAL A 341 -0.40 14.33 -9.62
CA VAL A 341 -1.78 14.02 -9.98
C VAL A 341 -1.98 14.41 -11.46
N PRO A 342 -2.83 13.71 -12.23
CA PRO A 342 -3.38 14.21 -13.50
C PRO A 342 -3.82 15.68 -13.44
N GLN A 343 -4.03 16.33 -14.60
CA GLN A 343 -4.62 17.69 -14.64
C GLN A 343 -6.14 17.66 -14.85
N PRO A 344 -6.92 18.65 -14.34
CA PRO A 344 -8.36 18.71 -14.58
C PRO A 344 -8.66 18.83 -16.07
N PHE A 345 -9.76 18.25 -16.57
CA PHE A 345 -10.09 18.24 -18.01
C PHE A 345 -10.05 19.64 -18.66
N GLN A 346 -10.52 20.67 -17.96
CA GLN A 346 -10.52 22.07 -18.43
C GLN A 346 -9.13 22.71 -18.54
N ALA A 347 -8.09 22.11 -17.92
CA ALA A 347 -6.71 22.58 -17.94
C ALA A 347 -5.74 21.59 -18.63
N ALA A 348 -6.14 20.34 -18.82
CA ALA A 348 -5.35 19.26 -19.39
C ALA A 348 -5.32 19.30 -20.93
N ALA A 349 -4.88 20.41 -21.51
CA ALA A 349 -4.84 20.59 -22.96
C ALA A 349 -3.92 19.56 -23.66
N GLY A 350 -4.41 18.95 -24.73
CA GLY A 350 -3.65 18.06 -25.60
C GLY A 350 -3.58 16.59 -25.13
N LEU A 351 -2.60 15.87 -25.68
CA LEU A 351 -2.50 14.40 -25.63
C LEU A 351 -2.49 13.79 -24.21
N GLN A 352 -2.07 14.53 -23.19
CA GLN A 352 -2.02 13.97 -21.83
C GLN A 352 -3.39 13.95 -21.15
N GLY A 353 -4.23 14.98 -21.32
CA GLY A 353 -5.58 14.98 -20.74
C GLY A 353 -6.45 13.85 -21.30
N ALA A 354 -6.36 13.61 -22.60
CA ALA A 354 -7.05 12.50 -23.26
C ALA A 354 -6.56 11.12 -22.78
N ARG A 355 -5.27 10.97 -22.40
CA ARG A 355 -4.73 9.74 -21.79
C ARG A 355 -5.26 9.54 -20.38
N ASP A 356 -5.14 10.57 -19.53
CA ASP A 356 -5.59 10.54 -18.13
C ASP A 356 -7.10 10.23 -18.06
N GLU A 357 -7.90 10.81 -18.97
CA GLU A 357 -9.34 10.54 -19.12
C GLU A 357 -9.64 9.13 -19.65
N SER A 358 -8.89 8.65 -20.65
CA SER A 358 -9.08 7.31 -21.19
C SER A 358 -8.76 6.23 -20.14
N ALA A 359 -7.66 6.41 -19.38
CA ALA A 359 -7.29 5.50 -18.31
C ALA A 359 -8.36 5.48 -17.19
N TRP A 360 -8.90 6.64 -16.79
CA TRP A 360 -10.02 6.71 -15.83
C TRP A 360 -11.28 5.93 -16.30
N LYS A 361 -11.55 5.93 -17.61
CA LYS A 361 -12.70 5.22 -18.22
C LYS A 361 -12.47 3.73 -18.44
N HIS A 362 -11.27 3.34 -18.87
CA HIS A 362 -11.02 2.03 -19.44
C HIS A 362 -10.08 1.14 -18.62
N MET A 363 -9.40 1.67 -17.59
CA MET A 363 -8.62 0.84 -16.67
C MET A 363 -9.57 0.00 -15.80
N TRP A 364 -9.39 -1.32 -15.80
CA TRP A 364 -10.19 -2.24 -14.98
C TRP A 364 -9.36 -2.86 -13.86
N HIS A 365 -9.98 -3.00 -12.69
CA HIS A 365 -9.36 -3.47 -11.48
C HIS A 365 -10.08 -4.73 -10.98
N TRP A 366 -9.32 -5.78 -10.67
CA TRP A 366 -9.80 -6.99 -10.01
C TRP A 366 -9.14 -7.16 -8.65
N ASN A 367 -9.96 -7.17 -7.60
CA ASN A 367 -9.54 -7.52 -6.24
C ASN A 367 -10.00 -8.95 -5.94
N LEU A 368 -9.07 -9.82 -5.58
CA LEU A 368 -9.28 -11.26 -5.38
C LEU A 368 -9.42 -11.59 -3.88
N PRO A 369 -10.34 -12.49 -3.47
CA PRO A 369 -10.30 -13.08 -2.14
C PRO A 369 -9.17 -14.13 -2.05
N ASP A 370 -8.88 -14.64 -0.85
CA ASP A 370 -7.99 -15.80 -0.66
C ASP A 370 -8.36 -16.94 -1.63
N ALA A 371 -7.38 -17.64 -2.21
CA ALA A 371 -7.59 -18.65 -3.27
C ALA A 371 -8.52 -19.80 -2.86
N GLY A 372 -8.60 -20.11 -1.55
CA GLY A 372 -9.57 -21.07 -1.03
C GLY A 372 -11.02 -20.58 -1.10
N LEU A 373 -11.25 -19.27 -1.08
CA LEU A 373 -12.56 -18.62 -1.13
C LEU A 373 -13.01 -18.26 -2.55
N GLY A 374 -12.10 -17.98 -3.48
CA GLY A 374 -12.44 -17.63 -4.86
C GLY A 374 -11.26 -17.42 -5.79
N LEU A 375 -11.56 -17.29 -7.09
CA LEU A 375 -10.58 -17.08 -8.16
C LEU A 375 -11.21 -16.33 -9.35
N LEU A 376 -10.34 -15.80 -10.21
CA LEU A 376 -10.67 -15.20 -11.50
C LEU A 376 -10.04 -16.06 -12.61
N VAL A 377 -10.77 -16.31 -13.70
CA VAL A 377 -10.23 -16.88 -14.95
C VAL A 377 -10.25 -15.78 -16.00
N LEU A 378 -9.10 -15.50 -16.59
CA LEU A 378 -8.99 -14.77 -17.86
C LEU A 378 -9.08 -15.80 -18.98
N ASP A 379 -10.19 -15.83 -19.70
CA ASP A 379 -10.38 -16.71 -20.85
C ASP A 379 -10.08 -15.89 -22.12
N ILE A 380 -8.92 -16.13 -22.73
CA ILE A 380 -8.35 -15.27 -23.76
C ILE A 380 -8.47 -15.97 -25.12
N ALA A 381 -9.18 -15.36 -26.06
CA ALA A 381 -9.40 -15.90 -27.39
C ALA A 381 -9.64 -14.80 -28.43
N HIS A 382 -9.15 -14.99 -29.66
CA HIS A 382 -9.37 -14.09 -30.81
C HIS A 382 -9.11 -12.60 -30.51
N GLY A 383 -8.03 -12.28 -29.79
CA GLY A 383 -7.68 -10.91 -29.42
C GLY A 383 -8.56 -10.28 -28.32
N ARG A 384 -9.34 -11.09 -27.59
CA ARG A 384 -10.22 -10.63 -26.51
C ARG A 384 -9.91 -11.33 -25.20
N VAL A 385 -10.07 -10.61 -24.10
CA VAL A 385 -10.01 -11.13 -22.73
C VAL A 385 -11.43 -11.19 -22.17
N HIS A 386 -11.97 -12.39 -21.96
CA HIS A 386 -13.19 -12.63 -21.19
C HIS A 386 -12.82 -12.95 -19.73
N THR A 387 -13.74 -12.72 -18.79
CA THR A 387 -13.49 -12.96 -17.36
C THR A 387 -14.59 -13.77 -16.69
N GLU A 388 -14.24 -14.93 -16.14
CA GLU A 388 -15.11 -15.72 -15.27
C GLU A 388 -14.67 -15.56 -13.81
N THR A 389 -15.60 -15.40 -12.88
CA THR A 389 -15.29 -15.35 -11.45
C THR A 389 -15.96 -16.48 -10.70
N HIS A 390 -15.21 -17.15 -9.84
CA HIS A 390 -15.72 -18.18 -8.93
C HIS A 390 -15.49 -17.74 -7.49
N SER A 391 -16.47 -17.97 -6.61
CA SER A 391 -16.40 -17.57 -5.20
C SER A 391 -17.36 -18.40 -4.35
N GLN A 392 -16.90 -18.94 -3.21
CA GLN A 392 -17.72 -19.70 -2.25
C GLN A 392 -18.90 -18.88 -1.70
N GLY A 393 -18.73 -17.56 -1.62
CA GLY A 393 -19.76 -16.62 -1.18
C GLY A 393 -20.02 -16.61 0.34
N MET A 394 -21.30 -16.40 0.69
CA MET A 394 -21.76 -16.27 2.08
C MET A 394 -22.68 -17.41 2.48
N ASN A 395 -22.34 -18.10 3.58
CA ASN A 395 -23.24 -19.07 4.20
C ASN A 395 -24.32 -18.35 5.02
N PHE A 396 -25.58 -18.74 4.81
CA PHE A 396 -26.75 -18.24 5.53
C PHE A 396 -27.46 -19.31 6.38
N SER A 397 -26.90 -20.53 6.54
CA SER A 397 -27.50 -21.63 7.32
C SER A 397 -27.89 -21.21 8.73
N ASN A 398 -27.04 -20.43 9.40
CA ASN A 398 -27.22 -19.90 10.75
C ASN A 398 -28.48 -19.02 10.92
N ARG A 399 -29.17 -18.64 9.83
CA ARG A 399 -30.48 -17.95 9.88
C ARG A 399 -31.68 -18.89 10.02
N ARG A 400 -31.50 -20.19 9.79
CA ARG A 400 -32.52 -21.24 9.94
C ARG A 400 -32.47 -21.93 11.30
N GLU A 401 -31.31 -21.92 11.94
CA GLU A 401 -31.12 -22.42 13.30
C GLU A 401 -31.79 -21.48 14.31
N LYS A 402 -32.75 -22.00 15.08
CA LYS A 402 -33.24 -21.28 16.27
C LYS A 402 -32.08 -21.21 17.28
N PRO A 403 -31.88 -20.08 17.99
CA PRO A 403 -30.80 -19.94 18.95
C PRO A 403 -31.01 -20.87 20.16
N LEU A 404 -30.36 -22.04 20.12
CA LEU A 404 -30.15 -22.87 21.30
C LEU A 404 -29.14 -22.19 22.23
N PRO A 405 -29.30 -22.28 23.56
CA PRO A 405 -28.44 -21.58 24.52
C PRO A 405 -27.05 -22.25 24.68
N GLY A 406 -26.16 -21.99 23.72
CA GLY A 406 -24.71 -22.21 23.81
C GLY A 406 -24.12 -23.21 22.81
N PRO A 407 -22.78 -23.35 22.75
CA PRO A 407 -21.78 -22.45 23.32
C PRO A 407 -21.54 -21.22 22.42
N LYS A 408 -20.67 -20.29 22.81
CA LYS A 408 -20.31 -19.13 21.98
C LYS A 408 -19.40 -19.54 20.82
N ALA A 409 -19.98 -19.78 19.64
CA ALA A 409 -19.21 -19.86 18.40
C ALA A 409 -18.53 -18.51 18.12
N ASN A 410 -17.20 -18.47 18.22
CA ASN A 410 -16.40 -17.26 17.99
C ASN A 410 -16.35 -16.92 16.49
N VAL A 411 -17.39 -16.26 15.97
CA VAL A 411 -17.27 -15.38 14.80
C VAL A 411 -16.52 -14.12 15.26
N MET A 412 -15.22 -14.29 15.50
CA MET A 412 -14.38 -13.27 16.13
C MET A 412 -13.94 -12.25 15.08
N LEU A 413 -14.77 -11.22 14.91
CA LEU A 413 -14.35 -9.97 14.27
C LEU A 413 -13.04 -9.50 14.93
N SER A 414 -12.01 -9.28 14.11
CA SER A 414 -10.66 -8.87 14.53
C SER A 414 -10.70 -7.50 15.20
N LYS A 415 -10.82 -7.52 16.53
CA LYS A 415 -10.92 -6.33 17.36
C LYS A 415 -9.53 -5.76 17.64
N GLU A 416 -8.90 -5.12 16.64
CA GLU A 416 -7.78 -4.22 16.92
C GLU A 416 -8.25 -3.18 17.93
N ARG A 417 -7.60 -3.13 19.10
CA ARG A 417 -8.02 -2.24 20.19
C ARG A 417 -6.92 -1.94 21.18
N ALA A 418 -6.90 -0.67 21.59
CA ALA A 418 -6.49 -0.16 22.90
C ALA A 418 -5.09 -0.49 23.43
N LEU A 419 -4.36 0.59 23.74
CA LEU A 419 -3.19 0.56 24.62
C LEU A 419 -3.58 0.14 26.06
N PRO A 420 -2.62 -0.33 26.88
CA PRO A 420 -2.89 -1.24 28.00
C PRO A 420 -3.38 -0.57 29.29
N ALA A 421 -3.87 -1.40 30.21
CA ALA A 421 -4.19 -1.03 31.59
C ALA A 421 -3.04 -1.41 32.56
N VAL A 422 -2.90 -0.64 33.64
CA VAL A 422 -1.92 -0.87 34.71
C VAL A 422 -2.49 -1.84 35.75
N PRO A 423 -1.68 -2.72 36.39
CA PRO A 423 -2.18 -3.70 37.36
C PRO A 423 -2.74 -3.08 38.65
N LYS A 424 -3.59 -3.83 39.35
CA LYS A 424 -3.90 -3.64 40.78
C LYS A 424 -3.92 -4.98 41.50
N ASP A 425 -3.49 -4.97 42.76
CA ASP A 425 -3.33 -6.16 43.60
C ASP A 425 -4.58 -6.45 44.47
N ARG A 426 -4.45 -7.46 45.33
CA ARG A 426 -5.49 -8.25 46.02
C ARG A 426 -6.41 -7.55 47.04
N LEU A 427 -7.69 -7.95 46.99
CA LEU A 427 -8.58 -8.45 48.10
C LEU A 427 -8.86 -7.57 49.36
N PRO A 428 -9.91 -7.87 50.17
CA PRO A 428 -11.19 -8.54 49.87
C PRO A 428 -12.46 -7.83 50.44
N SER A 429 -13.63 -8.26 49.93
CA SER A 429 -14.94 -8.36 50.61
C SER A 429 -15.43 -7.31 51.64
N LYS A 430 -16.54 -6.66 51.32
CA LYS A 430 -17.74 -6.64 52.19
C LYS A 430 -19.01 -6.35 51.38
N GLU A 431 -20.16 -6.78 51.89
CA GLU A 431 -21.46 -6.60 51.25
C GLU A 431 -21.84 -5.11 51.17
N ARG A 432 -22.41 -4.68 50.03
CA ARG A 432 -23.26 -3.49 49.99
C ARG A 432 -24.35 -3.60 48.94
N LEU A 433 -25.44 -2.89 49.25
CA LEU A 433 -26.73 -2.86 48.58
C LEU A 433 -26.62 -2.52 47.08
N ALA A 434 -27.59 -2.99 46.29
CA ALA A 434 -27.61 -2.77 44.85
C ALA A 434 -27.77 -1.27 44.48
N GLU A 435 -26.83 -0.74 43.71
CA GLU A 435 -26.91 0.60 43.11
C GLU A 435 -27.52 0.55 41.69
N PRO A 436 -28.20 1.62 41.23
CA PRO A 436 -28.96 1.60 39.99
C PRO A 436 -28.07 1.63 38.74
N ARG A 437 -28.58 1.04 37.65
CA ARG A 437 -27.97 1.13 36.31
C ARG A 437 -27.97 2.60 35.85
N SER A 438 -26.79 3.17 35.59
CA SER A 438 -26.70 4.49 34.98
C SER A 438 -27.27 4.49 33.56
N THR A 439 -28.13 5.47 33.31
CA THR A 439 -28.70 5.79 32.00
C THR A 439 -27.67 6.50 31.12
N VAL A 440 -27.84 6.45 29.80
CA VAL A 440 -27.04 7.31 28.87
C VAL A 440 -27.72 8.67 28.68
N ASP A 441 -28.98 8.76 29.12
CA ASP A 441 -29.92 9.85 28.87
C ASP A 441 -29.62 11.13 29.69
N ASN A 442 -28.56 11.11 30.50
CA ASN A 442 -28.02 12.26 31.23
C ASN A 442 -26.77 12.89 30.57
N ILE A 443 -26.37 12.45 29.37
CA ILE A 443 -25.17 12.94 28.67
C ILE A 443 -25.57 13.75 27.42
N LEU A 444 -25.09 14.99 27.34
CA LEU A 444 -25.17 15.82 26.14
C LEU A 444 -23.83 15.85 25.41
N PHE A 445 -23.89 15.85 24.08
CA PHE A 445 -22.80 16.17 23.18
C PHE A 445 -22.81 17.67 22.88
N LEU A 446 -21.66 18.33 23.07
CA LEU A 446 -21.44 19.73 22.71
C LEU A 446 -20.29 19.77 21.69
N GLY A 447 -20.58 20.09 20.43
CA GLY A 447 -19.61 19.98 19.32
C GLY A 447 -19.68 21.12 18.30
N HIS A 448 -18.85 21.00 17.25
CA HIS A 448 -18.62 22.07 16.27
C HIS A 448 -18.14 23.39 16.91
N MET A 449 -17.27 23.30 17.91
CA MET A 449 -16.81 24.47 18.70
C MET A 449 -15.78 25.37 17.98
N GLY A 450 -15.60 25.20 16.66
CA GLY A 450 -14.76 26.05 15.80
C GLY A 450 -13.29 26.11 16.20
N ASP A 451 -12.62 27.19 15.77
CA ASP A 451 -11.23 27.51 16.09
C ASP A 451 -11.04 28.08 17.51
N ALA A 452 -12.08 28.07 18.35
CA ALA A 452 -12.04 28.61 19.72
C ALA A 452 -11.23 27.74 20.72
N PHE A 453 -10.34 26.88 20.24
CA PHE A 453 -9.56 25.96 21.07
C PHE A 453 -8.27 26.63 21.57
N PRO A 454 -7.89 26.49 22.85
CA PRO A 454 -8.52 25.70 23.91
C PRO A 454 -9.69 26.37 24.64
N ILE A 455 -10.81 25.64 24.75
CA ILE A 455 -11.95 25.98 25.61
C ILE A 455 -11.74 25.34 26.98
N ALA A 456 -11.88 26.09 28.08
CA ALA A 456 -11.78 25.57 29.44
C ALA A 456 -13.10 24.95 29.94
N GLU A 457 -13.05 24.13 30.99
CA GLU A 457 -14.27 23.61 31.63
C GLU A 457 -15.19 24.73 32.13
N ASP A 458 -14.62 25.84 32.61
CA ASP A 458 -15.38 27.01 33.06
C ASP A 458 -16.13 27.71 31.92
N ASP A 459 -15.59 27.74 30.69
CA ASP A 459 -16.30 28.31 29.54
C ASP A 459 -17.44 27.39 29.08
N VAL A 460 -17.28 26.05 29.20
CA VAL A 460 -18.36 25.07 28.99
C VAL A 460 -19.44 25.22 30.06
N ARG A 461 -19.07 25.33 31.34
CA ARG A 461 -20.02 25.57 32.44
C ARG A 461 -20.74 26.91 32.26
N ALA A 462 -20.03 27.97 31.86
CA ALA A 462 -20.62 29.27 31.58
C ALA A 462 -21.66 29.24 30.44
N PHE A 463 -21.48 28.40 29.40
CA PHE A 463 -22.47 28.20 28.33
C PHE A 463 -23.81 27.63 28.85
N PHE A 464 -23.79 26.79 29.89
CA PHE A 464 -24.99 26.21 30.51
C PHE A 464 -25.67 27.11 31.55
N VAL A 465 -25.04 28.21 31.97
CA VAL A 465 -25.58 29.24 32.89
C VAL A 465 -26.26 28.62 34.13
N GLU A 466 -27.56 28.73 34.28
CA GLU A 466 -28.33 28.21 35.42
C GLU A 466 -28.34 26.66 35.49
N HIS A 467 -28.20 25.99 34.35
CA HIS A 467 -28.10 24.54 34.28
C HIS A 467 -26.70 24.01 34.62
N ALA A 468 -25.69 24.89 34.77
CA ALA A 468 -24.32 24.49 35.09
C ALA A 468 -24.19 23.78 36.45
N ALA A 469 -25.07 24.12 37.40
CA ALA A 469 -25.19 23.43 38.69
C ALA A 469 -25.69 21.97 38.56
N GLY A 470 -26.21 21.59 37.40
CA GLY A 470 -26.56 20.20 37.06
C GLY A 470 -25.39 19.38 36.50
N ILE A 471 -24.26 19.99 36.13
CA ILE A 471 -23.14 19.31 35.45
C ILE A 471 -22.24 18.64 36.47
N THR A 472 -22.19 17.31 36.45
CA THR A 472 -21.30 16.49 37.27
C THR A 472 -19.92 16.32 36.66
N GLN A 473 -19.80 16.29 35.33
CA GLN A 473 -18.52 16.13 34.64
C GLN A 473 -18.55 16.74 33.23
N VAL A 474 -17.45 17.39 32.83
CA VAL A 474 -17.16 17.69 31.41
C VAL A 474 -16.00 16.79 30.95
N VAL A 475 -16.15 16.17 29.79
CA VAL A 475 -15.17 15.23 29.22
C VAL A 475 -14.60 15.79 27.92
N PHE A 476 -13.35 16.23 27.99
CA PHE A 476 -12.55 16.66 26.85
C PHE A 476 -11.81 15.47 26.21
N PHE A 477 -11.74 15.44 24.88
CA PHE A 477 -11.12 14.35 24.13
C PHE A 477 -9.84 14.85 23.42
N PRO A 478 -8.63 14.39 23.78
CA PRO A 478 -7.40 14.86 23.15
C PRO A 478 -7.34 14.57 21.64
N LEU A 479 -6.60 15.39 20.90
CA LEU A 479 -6.21 15.12 19.51
C LEU A 479 -5.21 13.97 19.47
N ASP A 480 -5.32 13.07 18.49
CA ASP A 480 -4.48 11.86 18.48
C ASP A 480 -2.99 12.14 18.20
N ARG A 481 -2.63 13.33 17.67
CA ARG A 481 -1.23 13.75 17.47
C ARG A 481 -0.50 14.01 18.79
N THR A 482 -1.12 14.63 19.80
CA THR A 482 -0.46 14.95 21.09
C THR A 482 -0.30 13.75 22.01
N ARG A 483 -0.80 12.56 21.63
CA ARG A 483 -0.53 11.29 22.33
C ARG A 483 0.81 10.64 22.01
N ARG A 484 1.58 11.17 21.05
CA ARG A 484 2.84 10.60 20.56
C ARG A 484 4.07 11.49 20.74
N LEU A 485 3.91 12.70 21.25
CA LEU A 485 5.03 13.60 21.54
C LEU A 485 5.33 13.60 23.04
N ASP A 486 6.55 13.17 23.34
CA ASP A 486 7.37 13.25 24.55
C ASP A 486 6.71 13.53 25.90
N LYS A 487 6.95 12.58 26.83
CA LYS A 487 6.69 12.69 28.26
C LYS A 487 7.55 13.76 28.98
N GLU A 488 8.46 14.42 28.24
CA GLU A 488 9.55 15.25 28.75
C GLU A 488 9.52 16.71 28.22
N ARG A 489 8.57 17.06 27.34
CA ARG A 489 8.33 18.46 26.92
C ARG A 489 6.94 18.93 27.37
N LYS A 490 6.88 20.08 28.03
CA LYS A 490 5.62 20.76 28.41
C LYS A 490 5.08 21.58 27.23
N GLU A 491 4.66 20.91 26.16
CA GLU A 491 3.89 21.54 25.08
C GLU A 491 2.39 21.25 25.28
N GLU A 492 1.53 22.17 24.83
CA GLU A 492 0.11 22.16 25.22
C GLU A 492 -0.67 21.01 24.55
N VAL A 493 -1.43 20.27 25.37
CA VAL A 493 -2.26 19.17 24.89
C VAL A 493 -3.47 19.72 24.15
N GLY A 494 -3.41 19.78 22.82
CA GLY A 494 -4.59 20.08 22.00
C GLY A 494 -5.68 19.01 22.15
N TYR A 495 -6.94 19.45 22.26
CA TYR A 495 -8.13 18.58 22.28
C TYR A 495 -9.02 18.81 21.05
N ARG A 496 -9.97 17.90 20.84
CA ARG A 496 -10.94 17.94 19.73
C ARG A 496 -12.00 19.02 19.98
N THR A 497 -12.58 19.52 18.88
CA THR A 497 -13.61 20.57 18.85
C THR A 497 -15.01 20.12 19.33
N PHE A 498 -15.06 19.15 20.25
CA PHE A 498 -16.26 18.70 20.95
C PHE A 498 -15.94 18.15 22.35
N VAL A 499 -16.93 18.22 23.25
CA VAL A 499 -16.91 17.65 24.60
C VAL A 499 -18.20 16.87 24.88
N HIS A 500 -18.15 15.94 25.83
CA HIS A 500 -19.37 15.36 26.43
C HIS A 500 -19.61 16.02 27.79
N VAL A 501 -20.87 16.36 28.08
CA VAL A 501 -21.29 17.01 29.32
C VAL A 501 -22.26 16.10 30.04
N VAL A 502 -21.85 15.60 31.20
CA VAL A 502 -22.62 14.69 32.03
C VAL A 502 -23.37 15.49 33.07
N PHE A 503 -24.68 15.28 33.15
CA PHE A 503 -25.54 15.87 34.16
C PHE A 503 -25.86 14.88 35.28
N LYS A 504 -26.23 15.40 36.45
CA LYS A 504 -26.64 14.59 37.61
C LYS A 504 -27.80 13.60 37.33
N ASP A 505 -28.69 13.96 36.41
CA ASP A 505 -29.87 13.19 36.02
C ASP A 505 -30.33 13.57 34.61
N ALA A 506 -31.22 12.77 34.02
CA ALA A 506 -31.72 12.98 32.66
C ALA A 506 -32.66 14.19 32.51
N LEU A 507 -33.31 14.63 33.60
CA LEU A 507 -34.19 15.80 33.58
C LEU A 507 -33.35 17.09 33.52
N ALA A 508 -32.25 17.14 34.26
CA ALA A 508 -31.24 18.20 34.18
C ALA A 508 -30.59 18.28 32.79
N ALA A 509 -30.26 17.15 32.16
CA ALA A 509 -29.78 17.11 30.77
C ALA A 509 -30.84 17.62 29.78
N GLN A 510 -32.09 17.16 29.91
CA GLN A 510 -33.19 17.59 29.04
C GLN A 510 -33.50 19.10 29.19
N ALA A 511 -33.43 19.65 30.40
CA ALA A 511 -33.57 21.08 30.64
C ALA A 511 -32.41 21.89 30.03
N ALA A 512 -31.17 21.40 30.15
CA ALA A 512 -29.97 22.05 29.62
C ALA A 512 -29.95 22.20 28.08
N LEU A 513 -30.79 21.46 27.34
CA LEU A 513 -31.02 21.68 25.90
C LEU A 513 -31.55 23.10 25.59
N ALA A 514 -32.10 23.83 26.56
CA ALA A 514 -32.49 25.24 26.42
C ALA A 514 -31.31 26.21 26.18
N CYS A 515 -30.06 25.72 26.28
CA CYS A 515 -28.87 26.46 25.83
C CYS A 515 -28.54 26.32 24.33
N ARG A 516 -29.26 25.48 23.58
CA ARG A 516 -29.04 25.30 22.13
C ARG A 516 -29.27 26.63 21.40
N GLY A 517 -28.31 27.05 20.58
CA GLY A 517 -28.35 28.34 19.86
C GLY A 517 -27.68 29.52 20.56
N ARG A 518 -27.24 29.38 21.81
CA ARG A 518 -26.35 30.36 22.48
C ARG A 518 -24.93 30.25 21.90
N THR A 519 -24.09 31.27 22.09
CA THR A 519 -22.65 31.20 21.80
C THR A 519 -21.82 30.82 23.02
N ILE A 520 -20.61 30.28 22.83
CA ILE A 520 -19.66 30.09 23.93
C ILE A 520 -19.02 31.44 24.29
N LYS A 521 -18.84 31.69 25.59
CA LYS A 521 -18.32 32.96 26.14
C LYS A 521 -16.98 33.34 25.48
N LYS A 522 -16.84 34.62 25.08
CA LYS A 522 -15.71 35.17 24.30
C LYS A 522 -15.60 34.68 22.84
N THR A 523 -16.62 34.01 22.30
CA THR A 523 -16.63 33.50 20.91
C THR A 523 -17.94 33.85 20.20
N ASP A 524 -17.90 33.98 18.89
CA ASP A 524 -19.10 34.05 18.04
C ASP A 524 -19.60 32.66 17.59
N VAL A 525 -19.04 31.58 18.17
CA VAL A 525 -19.35 30.20 17.79
C VAL A 525 -20.61 29.72 18.50
N VAL A 526 -21.60 29.28 17.72
CA VAL A 526 -22.80 28.58 18.19
C VAL A 526 -22.56 27.06 18.10
N PRO A 527 -22.30 26.36 19.21
CA PRO A 527 -22.03 24.92 19.18
C PRO A 527 -23.31 24.10 18.94
N THR A 528 -23.11 22.90 18.39
CA THR A 528 -24.14 21.86 18.30
C THR A 528 -24.35 21.22 19.67
N LEU A 529 -25.58 21.26 20.19
CA LEU A 529 -25.97 20.69 21.49
C LEU A 529 -27.07 19.65 21.34
N GLU A 530 -26.75 18.36 21.56
CA GLU A 530 -27.68 17.23 21.34
C GLU A 530 -27.52 16.10 22.38
N PRO A 531 -28.57 15.31 22.70
CA PRO A 531 -28.44 14.13 23.56
C PRO A 531 -27.63 13.00 22.92
N LEU A 532 -26.86 12.25 23.72
CA LEU A 532 -25.98 11.17 23.24
C LEU A 532 -26.75 9.85 22.95
N ALA A 533 -27.63 9.88 21.94
CA ALA A 533 -28.56 8.80 21.62
C ALA A 533 -27.90 7.48 21.13
N ARG A 534 -28.49 6.33 21.52
CA ARG A 534 -28.14 5.01 20.97
C ARG A 534 -28.91 4.71 19.67
N LYS A 535 -28.21 4.39 18.58
CA LYS A 535 -28.81 3.71 17.42
C LYS A 535 -29.04 2.22 17.73
N ASN A 536 -30.18 1.90 18.33
CA ASN A 536 -30.69 0.54 18.38
C ASN A 536 -31.32 0.19 17.01
N GLY A 537 -30.78 -0.82 16.31
CA GLY A 537 -31.24 -1.20 14.98
C GLY A 537 -32.29 -2.30 14.98
N VAL A 538 -33.58 -1.94 15.08
CA VAL A 538 -34.73 -2.78 14.68
C VAL A 538 -35.74 -1.90 13.93
N SER A 539 -36.50 -2.49 13.00
CA SER A 539 -37.39 -1.77 12.10
C SER A 539 -38.80 -1.52 12.66
N ASP A 540 -39.26 -0.27 12.67
CA ASP A 540 -40.69 0.03 12.80
C ASP A 540 -41.39 -0.05 11.44
N ARG A 541 -42.05 -1.19 11.23
CA ARG A 541 -43.03 -1.42 10.15
C ARG A 541 -44.38 -1.84 10.73
N LYS A 542 -44.89 -1.08 11.71
CA LYS A 542 -46.28 -1.13 12.16
C LYS A 542 -46.71 0.22 12.75
N ASP A 543 -48.02 0.46 12.66
CA ASP A 543 -48.82 1.54 13.27
C ASP A 543 -49.07 2.80 12.41
N ARG A 544 -49.92 2.63 11.39
CA ARG A 544 -50.69 3.76 10.80
C ARG A 544 -52.06 3.39 10.22
N LYS A 545 -52.99 3.03 11.11
CA LYS A 545 -54.47 3.10 11.05
C LYS A 545 -54.92 3.11 12.52
N GLU A 546 -55.95 3.81 12.97
CA GLU A 546 -57.15 4.36 12.31
C GLU A 546 -57.03 5.89 12.03
N ARG A 547 -58.01 6.69 11.52
CA ARG A 547 -59.47 6.53 11.30
C ARG A 547 -59.96 6.96 9.89
N VAL A 548 -61.24 6.67 9.65
CA VAL A 548 -62.14 6.81 8.47
C VAL A 548 -63.41 7.54 8.97
N PRO A 549 -64.32 8.20 8.20
CA PRO A 549 -64.64 8.13 6.75
C PRO A 549 -64.60 9.52 6.01
N LYS A 550 -64.96 9.73 4.73
CA LYS A 550 -66.05 9.19 3.86
C LYS A 550 -65.72 9.16 2.34
N GLU A 551 -66.50 8.35 1.63
CA GLU A 551 -67.08 8.50 0.26
C GLU A 551 -66.66 9.70 -0.62
N LYS A 552 -66.49 9.65 -1.96
CA LYS A 552 -66.74 8.70 -3.10
C LYS A 552 -65.84 9.19 -4.30
N ARG A 553 -65.74 8.64 -5.54
CA ARG A 553 -66.44 7.60 -6.34
C ARG A 553 -65.49 7.04 -7.45
N VAL A 554 -65.76 5.81 -7.94
CA VAL A 554 -65.62 5.22 -9.31
C VAL A 554 -64.66 5.84 -10.39
N LEU A 555 -63.84 4.96 -11.03
CA LEU A 555 -63.05 5.15 -12.28
C LEU A 555 -63.91 4.89 -13.55
N PRO A 556 -63.54 5.37 -14.76
CA PRO A 556 -62.53 4.74 -15.65
C PRO A 556 -61.36 5.71 -15.97
N GLU A 557 -60.13 5.33 -16.35
CA GLU A 557 -59.62 4.43 -17.43
C GLU A 557 -59.79 5.00 -18.87
N VAL A 558 -58.66 5.18 -19.59
CA VAL A 558 -58.45 5.13 -21.06
C VAL A 558 -56.96 5.47 -21.37
N THR A 559 -56.51 5.17 -22.60
CA THR A 559 -55.13 5.01 -23.08
C THR A 559 -54.27 6.28 -23.25
N ALA A 560 -52.97 6.06 -23.51
CA ALA A 560 -52.01 6.98 -24.17
C ALA A 560 -52.41 7.24 -25.66
N PRO A 561 -51.72 8.06 -26.50
CA PRO A 561 -50.26 8.30 -26.55
C PRO A 561 -49.75 9.73 -26.94
N GLU A 562 -48.42 9.81 -27.16
CA GLU A 562 -47.69 10.65 -28.15
C GLU A 562 -47.56 12.21 -28.05
N GLU A 563 -46.33 12.68 -28.37
CA GLU A 563 -45.99 13.92 -29.13
C GLU A 563 -46.38 15.34 -28.58
N ILE A 564 -45.79 16.50 -28.93
CA ILE A 564 -44.50 16.88 -29.60
C ILE A 564 -44.07 18.34 -29.23
N PHE A 565 -42.78 18.66 -29.38
CA PHE A 565 -42.15 20.01 -29.60
C PHE A 565 -42.03 21.13 -28.53
N ALA A 566 -41.03 22.00 -28.84
CA ALA A 566 -40.80 23.43 -28.52
C ALA A 566 -40.73 23.91 -27.05
N ARG A 567 -39.61 24.47 -26.55
CA ARG A 567 -38.87 25.70 -26.93
C ARG A 567 -39.63 27.04 -26.76
N SER A 568 -39.60 27.60 -25.55
CA SER A 568 -39.21 29.00 -25.27
C SER A 568 -39.07 29.20 -23.74
N GLY A 569 -38.43 30.24 -23.19
CA GLY A 569 -37.63 31.31 -23.79
C GLY A 569 -37.84 32.67 -23.10
N ARG A 570 -36.75 33.35 -22.72
CA ARG A 570 -36.66 34.76 -22.25
C ARG A 570 -37.15 35.14 -20.83
N THR A 571 -36.17 35.16 -19.91
CA THR A 571 -35.64 36.38 -19.25
C THR A 571 -36.59 37.54 -18.85
N ARG A 572 -36.66 37.82 -17.53
CA ARG A 572 -36.54 39.16 -16.90
C ARG A 572 -36.38 38.95 -15.37
N GLY A 573 -35.71 39.81 -14.59
CA GLY A 573 -34.88 40.97 -14.95
C GLY A 573 -34.97 42.12 -13.93
N GLY A 574 -34.01 42.20 -12.99
CA GLY A 574 -33.87 43.27 -11.97
C GLY A 574 -33.00 42.77 -10.81
N ARG A 575 -31.89 43.41 -10.38
CA ARG A 575 -31.70 44.75 -9.78
C ARG A 575 -32.21 44.80 -8.32
N SER A 576 -31.48 45.37 -7.33
CA SER A 576 -30.23 46.16 -7.40
C SER A 576 -29.57 46.42 -6.02
N ILE A 577 -28.22 46.45 -5.95
CA ILE A 577 -27.32 47.46 -5.27
C ILE A 577 -27.66 47.84 -3.80
N ARG A 578 -26.75 47.78 -2.80
CA ARG A 578 -25.42 48.44 -2.59
C ARG A 578 -24.65 47.62 -1.51
N GLY A 579 -23.34 47.45 -1.50
CA GLY A 579 -22.27 48.46 -1.32
C GLY A 579 -21.93 48.62 0.19
N GLY A 580 -20.70 48.63 0.70
CA GLY A 580 -19.36 48.57 0.08
C GLY A 580 -18.46 49.73 0.55
N ARG A 581 -17.25 49.46 1.10
CA ARG A 581 -16.19 50.47 1.38
C ARG A 581 -14.82 49.85 1.69
N ASN A 582 -13.75 50.47 1.18
CA ASN A 582 -12.35 50.15 1.47
C ASN A 582 -11.91 50.68 2.85
N LYS A 583 -10.74 50.23 3.33
CA LYS A 583 -9.68 51.17 3.74
C LYS A 583 -8.28 50.55 3.78
N ASP A 584 -7.30 51.29 3.26
CA ASP A 584 -5.88 50.97 3.24
C ASP A 584 -5.15 51.54 4.46
N ARG A 585 -4.08 50.85 4.90
CA ARG A 585 -2.86 51.39 5.57
C ARG A 585 -1.85 50.22 5.67
N ALA A 586 -0.65 50.27 5.10
CA ALA A 586 0.51 51.18 5.28
C ALA A 586 1.53 50.62 6.29
N ALA A 587 2.82 50.79 5.97
CA ALA A 587 3.92 49.99 6.52
C ALA A 587 4.56 50.54 7.82
N LYS A 588 5.47 49.74 8.39
CA LYS A 588 6.60 50.22 9.20
C LYS A 588 7.80 49.26 9.13
N GLU A 589 9.00 49.82 9.26
CA GLU A 589 10.30 49.14 9.17
C GLU A 589 11.07 49.22 10.50
N GLY A 590 12.19 48.49 10.59
CA GLY A 590 13.25 48.66 11.60
C GLY A 590 13.29 47.58 12.70
N ALA A 591 14.46 47.18 13.23
CA ALA A 591 15.84 47.58 12.90
C ALA A 591 16.88 46.51 13.31
N VAL A 592 18.17 46.79 13.06
CA VAL A 592 19.32 45.86 13.17
C VAL A 592 20.12 46.03 14.47
N ALA A 593 20.63 44.93 15.04
CA ALA A 593 21.86 44.83 15.86
C ALA A 593 22.30 43.34 15.92
N THR A 594 23.45 42.84 15.45
CA THR A 594 24.90 43.12 15.58
C THR A 594 25.62 42.41 16.76
N LYS A 595 26.56 41.53 16.37
CA LYS A 595 27.67 40.82 17.08
C LYS A 595 28.39 41.63 18.20
N PRO A 596 29.06 40.98 19.20
CA PRO A 596 30.27 40.12 19.08
C PRO A 596 30.14 38.72 19.74
N VAL A 597 31.01 37.70 19.61
CA VAL A 597 32.40 37.49 19.11
C VAL A 597 33.56 37.66 20.13
N ALA A 598 33.97 36.54 20.73
CA ALA A 598 35.32 36.15 21.21
C ALA A 598 35.30 34.60 21.35
N GLN A 599 36.25 33.73 20.94
CA GLN A 599 37.65 33.77 20.47
C GLN A 599 38.73 33.48 21.55
N ASN A 600 39.66 32.56 21.21
CA ASN A 600 40.79 31.98 21.97
C ASN A 600 40.42 30.94 23.06
N GLY A 601 41.20 29.86 23.31
CA GLY A 601 42.36 29.35 22.54
C GLY A 601 43.06 28.10 23.13
N LEU A 602 43.66 27.30 22.24
CA LEU A 602 44.91 26.48 22.32
C LEU A 602 45.46 25.87 23.64
N SER A 603 45.54 24.53 23.69
CA SER A 603 46.72 23.67 24.01
C SER A 603 46.38 22.20 23.64
N GLU A 604 47.23 21.24 23.23
CA GLU A 604 48.60 20.81 23.62
C GLU A 604 48.69 20.19 25.05
N ALA A 605 49.37 19.06 25.32
CA ALA A 605 50.02 18.04 24.47
C ALA A 605 50.35 16.71 25.24
N GLU A 606 50.79 15.65 24.52
CA GLU A 606 51.59 14.43 24.92
C GLU A 606 51.24 13.56 26.18
N GLY A 607 51.67 12.27 26.21
CA GLY A 607 51.42 11.40 27.40
C GLY A 607 51.84 9.90 27.43
N LYS A 608 52.99 9.50 26.86
CA LYS A 608 53.69 8.17 26.93
C LYS A 608 53.18 7.01 27.86
N ALA A 609 52.95 5.85 27.22
CA ALA A 609 53.62 4.53 27.39
C ALA A 609 53.61 3.69 28.70
N GLY A 610 53.57 2.35 28.53
CA GLY A 610 54.31 1.38 29.38
C GLY A 610 53.54 0.16 29.91
N GLY A 611 54.05 -1.07 29.68
CA GLY A 611 53.59 -2.28 30.39
C GLY A 611 53.69 -3.61 29.62
N LYS A 612 54.71 -4.44 29.94
CA LYS A 612 54.82 -5.87 29.57
C LYS A 612 55.26 -6.67 30.81
N THR A 613 54.59 -7.80 31.09
CA THR A 613 55.14 -9.09 31.60
C THR A 613 53.95 -10.08 31.69
N GLU A 614 53.95 -11.20 30.97
CA GLU A 614 54.60 -12.51 31.25
C GLU A 614 53.78 -13.45 32.16
N GLY A 615 53.73 -14.73 31.75
CA GLY A 615 53.04 -15.83 32.43
C GLY A 615 53.00 -17.06 31.50
N LYS A 616 53.73 -18.13 31.86
CA LYS A 616 53.98 -19.29 30.98
C LYS A 616 54.04 -20.58 31.79
N THR A 617 53.34 -21.62 31.34
CA THR A 617 53.55 -23.02 31.77
C THR A 617 53.13 -23.99 30.67
N ASP A 618 53.97 -25.01 30.42
CA ASP A 618 53.78 -26.05 29.40
C ASP A 618 53.29 -27.37 30.04
N VAL A 619 52.47 -28.16 29.33
CA VAL A 619 52.25 -29.60 29.59
C VAL A 619 52.11 -30.36 28.26
N LYS A 620 52.84 -31.47 28.11
CA LYS A 620 52.76 -32.47 27.01
C LYS A 620 51.75 -33.60 27.41
N SER A 621 51.40 -34.64 26.66
CA SER A 621 52.09 -35.38 25.58
C SER A 621 51.11 -36.37 24.89
N GLN A 622 51.50 -36.87 23.69
CA GLN A 622 51.30 -38.27 23.22
C GLN A 622 49.85 -38.78 22.94
N ASP A 623 49.62 -39.80 22.10
CA ASP A 623 50.51 -40.59 21.21
C ASP A 623 49.79 -41.05 19.91
N ALA A 624 50.49 -41.71 18.98
CA ALA A 624 50.01 -42.01 17.62
C ALA A 624 50.23 -43.46 17.10
N LEU A 625 49.44 -43.84 16.07
CA LEU A 625 49.48 -45.03 15.18
C LEU A 625 48.60 -44.68 13.93
N SER A 626 48.83 -44.99 12.64
CA SER A 626 49.78 -45.83 11.86
C SER A 626 49.61 -47.37 11.97
N VAL A 627 49.87 -48.22 10.97
CA VAL A 627 50.42 -48.11 9.57
C VAL A 627 49.61 -49.09 8.65
N ALA A 628 49.46 -48.90 7.32
CA ALA A 628 50.18 -49.58 6.19
C ALA A 628 49.14 -49.98 5.07
N ASP A 629 49.44 -50.28 3.78
CA ASP A 629 50.67 -50.25 2.96
C ASP A 629 50.36 -50.20 1.42
N GLY A 630 51.39 -50.02 0.56
CA GLY A 630 51.41 -50.22 -0.92
C GLY A 630 51.01 -49.00 -1.78
N SER A 631 51.82 -48.36 -2.66
CA SER A 631 52.73 -48.77 -3.77
C SER A 631 52.03 -48.84 -5.16
N GLU A 632 52.59 -48.48 -6.33
CA GLU A 632 53.99 -48.11 -6.73
C GLU A 632 54.08 -47.31 -8.08
N ALA A 633 55.27 -46.75 -8.42
CA ALA A 633 55.80 -46.28 -9.75
C ALA A 633 55.03 -45.19 -10.59
N LYS A 634 55.60 -44.03 -10.99
CA LYS A 634 56.75 -43.63 -11.89
C LYS A 634 56.47 -43.80 -13.40
N THR A 635 56.65 -42.81 -14.29
CA THR A 635 57.89 -42.07 -14.73
C THR A 635 57.58 -40.63 -15.27
N GLU A 636 58.40 -39.57 -15.07
CA GLU A 636 59.55 -39.06 -15.87
C GLU A 636 59.25 -38.69 -17.35
N ALA A 637 59.67 -37.58 -17.98
CA ALA A 637 60.30 -36.28 -17.62
C ALA A 637 60.14 -35.29 -18.86
N LYS A 638 60.90 -34.23 -19.24
CA LYS A 638 62.15 -33.53 -18.82
C LYS A 638 62.36 -32.17 -19.59
N THR A 639 62.86 -31.08 -18.95
CA THR A 639 63.65 -29.92 -19.54
C THR A 639 63.02 -28.98 -20.62
N GLU A 640 63.43 -27.71 -20.89
CA GLU A 640 64.49 -26.79 -20.35
C GLU A 640 64.13 -25.27 -20.49
N ALA A 641 65.09 -24.36 -20.19
CA ALA A 641 64.99 -22.88 -20.23
C ALA A 641 65.40 -22.28 -21.62
N LYS A 642 65.61 -20.97 -21.91
CA LYS A 642 66.01 -19.80 -21.09
C LYS A 642 65.90 -18.43 -21.85
N THR A 643 65.68 -17.32 -21.13
CA THR A 643 66.07 -15.89 -21.37
C THR A 643 66.18 -15.26 -22.77
N GLU A 644 65.64 -14.03 -22.93
CA GLU A 644 66.46 -12.81 -23.20
C GLU A 644 65.73 -11.48 -22.81
N ALA A 645 66.44 -10.34 -22.91
CA ALA A 645 66.00 -8.95 -22.60
C ALA A 645 66.70 -7.96 -23.59
N LYS A 646 66.45 -6.63 -23.68
CA LYS A 646 66.63 -5.59 -22.64
C LYS A 646 66.51 -4.15 -23.26
N THR A 647 66.18 -3.12 -22.46
CA THR A 647 66.42 -1.64 -22.69
C THR A 647 65.68 -0.97 -23.88
N GLU A 648 65.43 0.35 -23.96
CA GLU A 648 65.78 1.60 -23.22
C GLU A 648 64.49 2.50 -23.14
N ALA A 649 64.17 3.40 -22.19
CA ALA A 649 64.84 4.52 -21.48
C ALA A 649 65.16 5.76 -22.36
N LYS A 650 65.02 7.04 -21.91
CA LYS A 650 64.47 7.63 -20.66
C LYS A 650 63.24 8.56 -20.97
N THR A 651 62.98 9.82 -20.58
CA THR A 651 63.67 10.94 -19.87
C THR A 651 62.64 11.86 -19.14
N GLU A 652 63.10 12.75 -18.27
CA GLU A 652 62.38 13.80 -17.50
C GLU A 652 62.14 15.13 -18.30
N ALA A 653 61.61 16.28 -17.81
CA ALA A 653 61.53 16.83 -16.43
C ALA A 653 60.36 17.83 -16.16
N LYS A 654 60.49 18.65 -15.08
CA LYS A 654 59.40 19.26 -14.29
C LYS A 654 59.77 20.64 -13.69
N SER A 655 58.90 21.65 -13.86
CA SER A 655 58.80 22.93 -13.09
C SER A 655 57.50 23.66 -13.54
N THR A 656 56.64 24.34 -12.74
CA THR A 656 56.81 25.44 -11.75
C THR A 656 57.37 26.73 -12.40
N GLU A 657 56.84 27.95 -12.18
CA GLU A 657 55.82 28.43 -11.22
C GLU A 657 55.22 29.83 -11.57
N THR A 658 54.18 30.26 -10.83
CA THR A 658 53.75 31.67 -10.53
C THR A 658 53.08 32.63 -11.56
N ASN A 659 52.20 33.47 -10.96
CA ASN A 659 51.76 34.83 -11.30
C ASN A 659 50.61 35.13 -12.30
N ALA A 660 49.80 36.12 -11.86
CA ALA A 660 48.72 36.87 -12.54
C ALA A 660 49.12 38.39 -12.49
N PRO A 661 48.28 39.42 -12.77
CA PRO A 661 46.84 39.48 -13.09
C PRO A 661 46.49 40.47 -14.25
N GLU A 662 45.22 40.93 -14.31
CA GLU A 662 44.73 42.13 -15.06
C GLU A 662 44.65 42.07 -16.61
N THR A 663 43.82 42.85 -17.35
CA THR A 663 42.61 43.68 -17.11
C THR A 663 41.81 43.90 -18.44
N HIS A 664 40.65 44.56 -18.35
CA HIS A 664 39.92 45.29 -19.42
C HIS A 664 39.02 44.56 -20.46
N ALA A 665 37.97 45.31 -20.86
CA ALA A 665 36.96 45.12 -21.91
C ALA A 665 36.46 46.55 -22.31
N PRO A 666 35.48 46.78 -23.23
CA PRO A 666 34.78 45.94 -24.22
C PRO A 666 35.10 46.43 -25.68
N PRO A 667 34.26 46.32 -26.77
CA PRO A 667 32.94 47.01 -26.89
C PRO A 667 31.84 46.43 -27.86
N ALA A 668 30.63 47.01 -27.76
CA ALA A 668 29.65 47.28 -28.84
C ALA A 668 28.80 46.17 -29.50
N GLN A 669 27.78 46.63 -30.27
CA GLN A 669 26.59 45.90 -30.78
C GLN A 669 26.14 46.43 -32.18
N SER A 670 25.08 45.83 -32.76
CA SER A 670 24.12 46.36 -33.79
C SER A 670 24.28 45.77 -35.22
N PRO A 671 23.27 45.89 -36.15
CA PRO A 671 21.96 46.58 -36.07
C PRO A 671 20.71 45.76 -36.51
N ARG A 672 19.54 46.44 -36.64
CA ARG A 672 18.22 45.94 -37.11
C ARG A 672 17.84 46.47 -38.52
N ALA A 673 17.03 45.70 -39.27
CA ALA A 673 15.94 46.15 -40.19
C ALA A 673 15.06 44.90 -40.53
N GLN A 674 13.73 44.82 -40.72
CA GLN A 674 12.59 45.71 -41.08
C GLN A 674 12.03 45.56 -42.54
N SER A 675 11.01 44.70 -42.70
CA SER A 675 9.83 44.84 -43.62
C SER A 675 10.06 44.79 -45.16
N PRO A 676 9.03 44.66 -46.06
CA PRO A 676 7.56 44.80 -45.88
C PRO A 676 6.69 43.61 -46.41
N ARG A 677 5.64 43.86 -47.25
CA ARG A 677 4.33 43.15 -47.24
C ARG A 677 3.53 43.19 -48.58
N ALA A 678 2.97 42.05 -49.04
CA ALA A 678 1.85 41.90 -50.01
C ALA A 678 1.23 40.48 -49.80
N GLN A 679 -0.09 40.21 -49.70
CA GLN A 679 -1.28 40.36 -50.58
C GLN A 679 -1.55 39.14 -51.52
N ALA A 680 -2.83 38.88 -51.83
CA ALA A 680 -3.42 37.59 -52.30
C ALA A 680 -3.91 37.67 -53.79
N PRO A 681 -4.83 36.85 -54.39
CA PRO A 681 -5.94 36.03 -53.83
C PRO A 681 -6.28 34.65 -54.50
N GLU A 682 -7.27 33.97 -53.91
CA GLU A 682 -8.31 33.02 -54.41
C GLU A 682 -8.21 32.21 -55.73
N THR A 683 -8.69 30.96 -55.67
CA THR A 683 -9.64 30.38 -56.67
C THR A 683 -10.49 29.24 -56.06
N LYS A 684 -11.44 28.66 -56.82
CA LYS A 684 -12.62 27.89 -56.31
C LYS A 684 -12.55 26.36 -56.54
N ALA A 685 -13.37 25.63 -55.77
CA ALA A 685 -13.73 24.20 -55.92
C ALA A 685 -14.92 24.03 -56.92
N PRO A 686 -15.64 22.88 -57.05
CA PRO A 686 -15.48 21.51 -56.50
C PRO A 686 -15.63 20.38 -57.58
N ILE A 687 -15.85 19.10 -57.19
CA ILE A 687 -16.86 18.12 -57.73
C ILE A 687 -16.57 16.64 -57.34
N GLU A 688 -17.67 15.89 -57.23
CA GLU A 688 -18.00 14.43 -57.17
C GLU A 688 -17.04 13.36 -57.79
N ALA A 689 -17.16 12.02 -57.57
CA ALA A 689 -17.89 11.19 -56.59
C ALA A 689 -17.47 9.68 -56.66
N ALA A 690 -17.97 8.88 -55.69
CA ALA A 690 -18.35 7.45 -55.71
C ALA A 690 -17.57 6.35 -56.47
N GLY A 691 -17.37 5.21 -55.76
CA GLY A 691 -17.03 3.88 -56.33
C GLY A 691 -15.56 3.46 -56.18
N ASN A 692 -15.21 2.16 -56.18
CA ASN A 692 -16.03 0.95 -55.97
C ASN A 692 -15.15 -0.22 -55.44
N THR A 693 -15.80 -1.35 -55.12
CA THR A 693 -15.31 -2.67 -54.68
C THR A 693 -13.90 -3.18 -55.07
N SER A 694 -13.38 -4.03 -54.17
CA SER A 694 -12.54 -5.24 -54.39
C SER A 694 -11.10 -5.12 -54.91
N ALA A 695 -10.15 -5.46 -54.02
CA ALA A 695 -9.43 -6.73 -54.09
C ALA A 695 -9.31 -7.32 -52.66
#